data_AF-A0A452XSJ1-F1
#
_entry.id   AF-A0A452XSJ1-F1
#
_cell.length_a   1.000
_cell.length_b   1.000
_cell.length_c   1.000
_cell.angle_alpha   90.00
_cell.angle_beta   90.00
_cell.angle_gamma   90.00
#
_symmetry.space_group_name_H-M   'P 1'
#
loop_
_entity.id
_entity.type
_entity.pdbx_description
1 polymer ?
#
loop_
_entity_poly.entity_id
_entity_poly.type
_entity_poly.pdbx_seq_one_letter_code
_entity_poly.pdbx_strand_id
1 'polypeptide(L)'
;MEEIVLGLSKTVVEGTLVKVKAAIDEEAKLKLAVQSDLVFITGEFEMMQSFLNVADAERIKNNAVKTWVRQLRDLAYDTEDCIELVVHLDPKPRWWRRLLVLPCLPAVSLPMDDAAAEIKELKDRVEFVSQRNMRYKLITDFGGAKSVAQQQLDRAAGALDIAVEEAAKKGRSLVDLTELIPKMEDRPELGVISVWGTGGDLGVASIVRKAYDDPEICKNFHSRGWAKLTHPFDPRKILRSLFIQFCTNTAAPQKQGETLDVDSLLRMEKTVVEEGELVKQFVSHVSTHRFLVVLEGVSTMAEWDALRMYLPDMGNGSQIIVSTQHFDIASLCTGQLHKVSELRKFTPGHSVCVFFKEVSGGDDPGNAMLEGDDETELIGRDTEEDEHMEQIDEVSRVISVWGIAGVGKSALVRSAYCKYLQDRPNFAGLNLTYIHGRVNVPHPFNLREFCRSLLLNLSSEPAKTKEDAVAELANMTNPIDVCRKLLSDDQQQKQCLIVIDDLQSTEEWDRIKQALSFGKECCIIVVTNDSSVAKYCSGQDQKLMFNVKGLGDEHALDLFNTVYDGVGNHITRDEVMINQSKLMLNKCGGLPKVIVAIGRFLAKSLNWEAMNTNFIHQLENNPELASVHSMFSWLDSYFHNCPDELKPCIFYLSIFPRRHGIRRRRLVRRWIAEGYSRDTDGNLAEVNGENYFSRLVNLSMLTDAERDVNVAGTATGAGTGRRMAMCNINDFFREYIVSRRMEENHVFALEGRCSQTTRRTGRHLVIDKSWDGDESVFNRIEFSRLRSVTVFGPWKPFLASDKMRVLRVLDLEGTEGLTDNDIKNIVKRLPRLKFLSLRGCKHIFRLPKSLGRLRQLQTLDVRHTAVAGLPATVVKLQKLQYVRAGNTPEEYAVSDGTESSTSVPTCFSCGPVGNHIVGVEVPRGVENLTNLHTLGVIKATVAGLKELKKLTQLRKLGVSGINRRNHKELCAVVSGHGHLESLSIWFDKDTERIADPCSPSNDDFKPPEKLRRLKLHGHTDNLPAWVSTLKIFVTQDQ
;
A
#
# COMPACT_ATOMS: atom_id res chain seq x y z
N MET A 1 -58.98 -16.90 -64.07
CA MET A 1 -58.15 -17.50 -63.01
C MET A 1 -56.87 -16.69 -62.76
N GLU A 2 -56.14 -16.30 -63.82
CA GLU A 2 -54.91 -15.52 -63.70
C GLU A 2 -55.10 -14.17 -62.97
N GLU A 3 -56.18 -13.42 -63.22
CA GLU A 3 -56.45 -12.15 -62.50
C GLU A 3 -56.68 -12.32 -60.99
N ILE A 4 -57.27 -13.44 -60.57
CA ILE A 4 -57.52 -13.75 -59.16
C ILE A 4 -56.19 -14.13 -58.48
N VAL A 5 -55.36 -14.92 -59.15
CA VAL A 5 -54.01 -15.27 -58.68
C VAL A 5 -53.11 -14.04 -58.61
N LEU A 6 -53.19 -13.14 -59.60
CA LEU A 6 -52.46 -11.87 -59.64
C LEU A 6 -52.93 -10.92 -58.53
N GLY A 7 -54.25 -10.82 -58.31
CA GLY A 7 -54.84 -10.00 -57.24
C GLY A 7 -54.46 -10.50 -55.85
N LEU A 8 -54.52 -11.82 -55.61
CA LEU A 8 -54.07 -12.43 -54.35
C LEU A 8 -52.58 -12.23 -54.12
N SER A 9 -51.76 -12.37 -55.17
CA SER A 9 -50.32 -12.14 -55.11
C SER A 9 -50.00 -10.68 -54.78
N LYS A 10 -50.73 -9.72 -55.37
CA LYS A 10 -50.59 -8.29 -55.10
C LYS A 10 -50.89 -7.95 -53.64
N THR A 11 -52.01 -8.47 -53.10
CA THR A 11 -52.41 -8.25 -51.70
C THR A 11 -51.42 -8.88 -50.71
N VAL A 12 -50.88 -10.06 -51.02
CA VAL A 12 -49.86 -10.73 -50.20
C VAL A 12 -48.55 -9.94 -50.20
N VAL A 13 -48.13 -9.42 -51.36
CA VAL A 13 -46.93 -8.57 -51.49
C VAL A 13 -47.10 -7.24 -50.77
N GLU A 14 -48.25 -6.57 -50.89
CA GLU A 14 -48.57 -5.33 -50.18
C GLU A 14 -48.59 -5.54 -48.65
N GLY A 15 -49.26 -6.61 -48.18
CA GLY A 15 -49.25 -6.98 -46.75
C GLY A 15 -47.86 -7.32 -46.22
N THR A 16 -46.99 -7.88 -47.06
CA THR A 16 -45.60 -8.18 -46.72
C THR A 16 -44.76 -6.90 -46.65
N LEU A 17 -44.90 -5.99 -47.62
CA LEU A 17 -44.24 -4.68 -47.65
C LEU A 17 -44.56 -3.84 -46.42
N VAL A 18 -45.82 -3.84 -45.96
CA VAL A 18 -46.24 -3.14 -44.74
C VAL A 18 -45.54 -3.72 -43.50
N LYS A 19 -45.49 -5.06 -43.39
CA LYS A 19 -44.78 -5.73 -42.29
C LYS A 19 -43.27 -5.48 -42.31
N VAL A 20 -42.67 -5.44 -43.51
CA VAL A 20 -41.25 -5.07 -43.68
C VAL A 20 -40.99 -3.65 -43.19
N LYS A 21 -41.80 -2.67 -43.62
CA LYS A 21 -41.66 -1.27 -43.20
C LYS A 21 -41.84 -1.11 -41.69
N ALA A 22 -42.87 -1.72 -41.11
CA ALA A 22 -43.10 -1.69 -39.67
C ALA A 22 -41.93 -2.27 -38.86
N ALA A 23 -41.36 -3.39 -39.30
CA ALA A 23 -40.18 -3.99 -38.65
C ALA A 23 -38.93 -3.11 -38.72
N ILE A 24 -38.74 -2.37 -39.84
CA ILE A 24 -37.64 -1.39 -39.98
C ILE A 24 -37.87 -0.19 -39.05
N ASP A 25 -39.09 0.36 -39.03
CA ASP A 25 -39.45 1.52 -38.21
C ASP A 25 -39.33 1.23 -36.71
N GLU A 26 -39.74 0.04 -36.27
CA GLU A 26 -39.56 -0.38 -34.87
C GLU A 26 -38.08 -0.57 -34.49
N GLU A 27 -37.23 -1.11 -35.36
CA GLU A 27 -35.78 -1.22 -35.10
C GLU A 27 -35.15 0.19 -34.97
N ALA A 28 -35.58 1.14 -35.80
CA ALA A 28 -35.14 2.54 -35.73
C ALA A 28 -35.61 3.23 -34.44
N LYS A 29 -36.86 3.03 -34.02
CA LYS A 29 -37.40 3.57 -32.76
C LYS A 29 -36.64 3.05 -31.53
N LEU A 30 -36.31 1.76 -31.48
CA LEU A 30 -35.54 1.20 -30.37
C LEU A 30 -34.12 1.77 -30.32
N LYS A 31 -33.47 1.98 -31.46
CA LYS A 31 -32.14 2.64 -31.51
C LYS A 31 -32.19 4.06 -30.95
N LEU A 32 -33.21 4.84 -31.31
CA LEU A 32 -33.43 6.19 -30.79
C LEU A 32 -33.74 6.19 -29.28
N ALA A 33 -34.57 5.26 -28.80
CA ALA A 33 -34.87 5.11 -27.38
C ALA A 33 -33.62 4.78 -26.56
N VAL A 34 -32.84 3.78 -27.01
CA VAL A 34 -31.54 3.43 -26.42
C VAL A 34 -30.59 4.63 -26.36
N GLN A 35 -30.49 5.39 -27.46
CA GLN A 35 -29.65 6.58 -27.49
C GLN A 35 -30.10 7.64 -26.50
N SER A 36 -31.40 7.92 -26.42
CA SER A 36 -31.97 8.87 -25.47
C SER A 36 -31.75 8.46 -24.02
N ASP A 37 -31.93 7.18 -23.70
CA ASP A 37 -31.74 6.66 -22.35
C ASP A 37 -30.26 6.67 -21.94
N LEU A 38 -29.34 6.38 -22.87
CA LEU A 38 -27.89 6.51 -22.62
C LEU A 38 -27.46 7.96 -22.37
N VAL A 39 -28.02 8.93 -23.10
CA VAL A 39 -27.76 10.36 -22.86
C VAL A 39 -28.23 10.76 -21.45
N PHE A 40 -29.43 10.33 -21.04
CA PHE A 40 -29.93 10.58 -19.70
C PHE A 40 -29.03 9.98 -18.63
N ILE A 41 -28.67 8.69 -18.77
CA ILE A 41 -27.79 7.99 -17.83
C ILE A 41 -26.45 8.73 -17.72
N THR A 42 -25.87 9.16 -18.85
CA THR A 42 -24.60 9.91 -18.87
C THR A 42 -24.70 11.20 -18.06
N GLY A 43 -25.75 12.00 -18.27
CA GLY A 43 -25.95 13.24 -17.52
C GLY A 43 -26.11 13.03 -16.00
N GLU A 44 -26.80 11.96 -15.59
CA GLU A 44 -26.92 11.61 -14.16
C GLU A 44 -25.56 11.19 -13.56
N PHE A 45 -24.76 10.40 -14.27
CA PHE A 45 -23.42 10.00 -13.82
C PHE A 45 -22.46 11.18 -13.72
N GLU A 46 -22.51 12.15 -14.64
CA GLU A 46 -21.72 13.40 -14.58
C GLU A 46 -22.07 14.23 -13.34
N MET A 47 -23.37 14.36 -13.05
CA MET A 47 -23.84 15.06 -11.84
C MET A 47 -23.40 14.33 -10.56
N MET A 48 -23.48 12.99 -10.53
CA MET A 48 -23.06 12.17 -9.41
C MET A 48 -21.55 12.24 -9.18
N GLN A 49 -20.75 12.20 -10.25
CA GLN A 49 -19.29 12.35 -10.17
C GLN A 49 -18.91 13.73 -9.63
N SER A 50 -19.58 14.79 -10.09
CA SER A 50 -19.38 16.15 -9.60
C SER A 50 -19.67 16.26 -8.10
N PHE A 51 -20.71 15.58 -7.61
CA PHE A 51 -21.01 15.52 -6.17
C PHE A 51 -19.91 14.80 -5.37
N LEU A 52 -19.40 13.67 -5.87
CA LEU A 52 -18.34 12.92 -5.18
C LEU A 52 -17.04 13.72 -5.07
N ASN A 53 -16.71 14.51 -6.10
CA ASN A 53 -15.53 15.37 -6.10
C ASN A 53 -15.60 16.53 -5.08
N VAL A 54 -16.80 16.90 -4.63
CA VAL A 54 -17.06 18.01 -3.69
C VAL A 54 -17.34 17.51 -2.26
N ALA A 55 -17.44 16.20 -2.05
CA ALA A 55 -17.77 15.64 -0.74
C ALA A 55 -16.52 15.59 0.18
N ASP A 56 -16.52 16.37 1.26
CA ASP A 56 -15.45 16.33 2.27
C ASP A 56 -15.31 14.96 2.96
N ALA A 57 -14.10 14.61 3.40
CA ALA A 57 -13.79 13.34 4.07
C ALA A 57 -14.68 13.07 5.30
N GLU A 58 -15.14 14.11 6.00
CA GLU A 58 -16.09 14.03 7.12
C GLU A 58 -17.50 13.59 6.67
N ARG A 59 -17.97 14.03 5.49
CA ARG A 59 -19.27 13.63 4.91
C ARG A 59 -19.26 12.18 4.43
N ILE A 60 -18.13 11.69 3.95
CA ILE A 60 -17.94 10.30 3.47
C ILE A 60 -17.95 9.30 4.64
N LYS A 61 -17.67 9.73 5.88
CA LYS A 61 -17.82 8.88 7.07
C LYS A 61 -19.28 8.53 7.39
N ASN A 62 -20.25 9.30 6.88
CA ASN A 62 -21.68 9.04 7.12
C ASN A 62 -22.13 7.73 6.46
N ASN A 63 -22.73 6.83 7.23
CA ASN A 63 -23.20 5.52 6.76
C ASN A 63 -24.24 5.60 5.62
N ALA A 64 -25.05 6.65 5.57
CA ALA A 64 -25.98 6.89 4.48
C ALA A 64 -25.24 7.25 3.17
N VAL A 65 -24.22 8.10 3.27
CA VAL A 65 -23.36 8.47 2.14
C VAL A 65 -22.57 7.26 1.65
N LYS A 66 -21.95 6.47 2.55
CA LYS A 66 -21.29 5.20 2.19
C LYS A 66 -22.23 4.24 1.45
N THR A 67 -23.45 4.10 1.94
CA THR A 67 -24.47 3.25 1.30
C THR A 67 -24.85 3.75 -0.09
N TRP A 68 -24.98 5.06 -0.26
CA TRP A 68 -25.28 5.66 -1.56
C TRP A 68 -24.11 5.53 -2.54
N VAL A 69 -22.87 5.81 -2.11
CA VAL A 69 -21.64 5.60 -2.91
C VAL A 69 -21.54 4.15 -3.38
N ARG A 70 -21.83 3.19 -2.50
CA ARG A 70 -21.87 1.77 -2.85
C ARG A 70 -22.92 1.45 -3.92
N GLN A 71 -24.13 2.02 -3.81
CA GLN A 71 -25.19 1.84 -4.82
C GLN A 71 -24.83 2.47 -6.16
N LEU A 72 -24.23 3.66 -6.15
CA LEU A 72 -23.75 4.33 -7.36
C LEU A 72 -22.66 3.53 -8.07
N ARG A 73 -21.69 3.04 -7.29
CA ARG A 73 -20.62 2.17 -7.80
C ARG A 73 -21.21 0.93 -8.46
N ASP A 74 -22.15 0.24 -7.80
CA ASP A 74 -22.85 -0.91 -8.36
C ASP A 74 -23.58 -0.59 -9.67
N LEU A 75 -24.22 0.57 -9.74
CA LEU A 75 -24.94 1.02 -10.93
C LEU A 75 -24.01 1.40 -12.08
N ALA A 76 -22.86 2.02 -11.78
CA ALA A 76 -21.83 2.33 -12.77
C ALA A 76 -21.35 1.04 -13.44
N TYR A 77 -21.17 -0.02 -12.65
CA TYR A 77 -20.75 -1.31 -13.15
C TYR A 77 -21.80 -1.98 -14.03
N ASP A 78 -23.07 -1.99 -13.62
CA ASP A 78 -24.15 -2.54 -14.43
C ASP A 78 -24.32 -1.76 -15.74
N THR A 79 -24.14 -0.43 -15.69
CA THR A 79 -24.18 0.46 -16.87
C THR A 79 -23.03 0.17 -17.83
N GLU A 80 -21.80 0.05 -17.31
CA GLU A 80 -20.62 -0.34 -18.08
C GLU A 80 -20.86 -1.69 -18.80
N ASP A 81 -21.40 -2.67 -18.08
CA ASP A 81 -21.68 -4.00 -18.62
C ASP A 81 -22.81 -3.97 -19.67
N CYS A 82 -23.80 -3.08 -19.56
CA CYS A 82 -24.86 -2.93 -20.57
C CYS A 82 -24.39 -2.15 -21.81
N ILE A 83 -23.60 -1.08 -21.65
CA ILE A 83 -23.04 -0.32 -22.78
C ILE A 83 -22.15 -1.23 -23.65
N GLU A 84 -21.35 -2.09 -23.02
CA GLU A 84 -20.55 -3.09 -23.75
C GLU A 84 -21.42 -4.04 -24.59
N LEU A 85 -22.64 -4.38 -24.15
CA LEU A 85 -23.56 -5.17 -24.96
C LEU A 85 -23.99 -4.42 -26.23
N VAL A 86 -24.31 -3.13 -26.10
CA VAL A 86 -24.88 -2.27 -27.16
C VAL A 86 -23.87 -1.95 -28.25
N VAL A 87 -22.64 -1.59 -27.87
CA VAL A 87 -21.55 -1.21 -28.80
C VAL A 87 -21.17 -2.38 -29.75
N HIS A 88 -21.61 -3.61 -29.43
CA HIS A 88 -21.26 -4.82 -30.17
C HIS A 88 -22.41 -5.48 -30.93
N LEU A 89 -23.58 -4.83 -30.93
CA LEU A 89 -24.65 -5.16 -31.84
C LEU A 89 -24.20 -4.81 -33.27
N ASP A 90 -24.21 -5.81 -34.15
CA ASP A 90 -23.82 -5.68 -35.56
C ASP A 90 -24.64 -4.55 -36.20
N PRO A 91 -24.03 -3.53 -36.82
CA PRO A 91 -24.77 -2.40 -37.41
C PRO A 91 -25.63 -2.83 -38.61
N LYS A 92 -25.46 -4.07 -39.09
CA LYS A 92 -26.28 -4.63 -40.16
C LYS A 92 -27.72 -4.83 -39.69
N PRO A 93 -28.71 -4.24 -40.37
CA PRO A 93 -30.09 -4.27 -39.93
C PRO A 93 -30.63 -5.70 -40.00
N ARG A 94 -31.25 -6.16 -38.90
CA ARG A 94 -31.75 -7.55 -38.74
C ARG A 94 -33.27 -7.62 -38.74
N TRP A 95 -33.95 -6.57 -39.20
CA TRP A 95 -35.41 -6.49 -39.40
C TRP A 95 -36.04 -7.76 -39.98
N TRP A 96 -35.37 -8.44 -40.91
CA TRP A 96 -35.85 -9.68 -41.53
C TRP A 96 -36.10 -10.82 -40.54
N ARG A 97 -35.45 -10.82 -39.35
CA ARG A 97 -35.72 -11.81 -38.30
C ARG A 97 -37.04 -11.58 -37.56
N ARG A 98 -37.58 -10.35 -37.57
CA ARG A 98 -38.92 -10.03 -37.02
C ARG A 98 -40.05 -10.61 -37.86
N LEU A 99 -39.74 -11.01 -39.09
CA LEU A 99 -40.68 -11.64 -40.03
C LEU A 99 -40.75 -13.16 -39.89
N LEU A 100 -39.89 -13.78 -39.07
CA LEU A 100 -39.78 -15.24 -38.90
C LEU A 100 -40.63 -15.81 -37.74
N VAL A 101 -41.63 -15.08 -37.23
CA VAL A 101 -42.55 -15.59 -36.20
C VAL A 101 -43.48 -16.66 -36.81
N LEU A 102 -43.05 -17.91 -36.76
CA LEU A 102 -43.89 -19.09 -37.03
C LEU A 102 -44.76 -19.36 -35.78
N PRO A 103 -46.05 -19.77 -35.93
CA PRO A 103 -46.98 -19.93 -34.81
C PRO A 103 -46.60 -20.97 -33.75
N CYS A 104 -45.49 -21.71 -33.93
CA CYS A 104 -45.14 -22.91 -33.15
C CYS A 104 -43.76 -22.84 -32.49
N LEU A 105 -43.05 -21.71 -32.55
CA LEU A 105 -41.76 -21.52 -31.87
C LEU A 105 -41.84 -20.32 -30.92
N PRO A 106 -41.27 -20.39 -29.71
CA PRO A 106 -41.19 -19.24 -28.82
C PRO A 106 -40.48 -18.09 -29.54
N ALA A 107 -41.01 -16.88 -29.43
CA ALA A 107 -40.43 -15.68 -30.01
C ALA A 107 -38.97 -15.55 -29.54
N VAL A 108 -38.02 -15.61 -30.47
CA VAL A 108 -36.60 -15.39 -30.18
C VAL A 108 -36.42 -13.88 -30.04
N SER A 109 -36.16 -13.40 -28.82
CA SER A 109 -35.84 -11.99 -28.60
C SER A 109 -34.59 -11.59 -29.40
N LEU A 110 -34.63 -10.42 -30.04
CA LEU A 110 -33.48 -9.93 -30.79
C LEU A 110 -32.50 -9.23 -29.86
N PRO A 111 -31.19 -9.27 -30.16
CA PRO A 111 -30.17 -8.62 -29.34
C PRO A 111 -30.39 -7.11 -29.08
N MET A 112 -31.10 -6.40 -29.98
CA MET A 112 -31.46 -4.98 -29.79
C MET A 112 -32.64 -4.80 -28.84
N ASP A 113 -33.58 -5.76 -28.79
CA ASP A 113 -34.75 -5.70 -27.91
C ASP A 113 -34.32 -5.98 -26.47
N ASP A 114 -33.45 -6.98 -26.28
CA ASP A 114 -32.82 -7.29 -24.99
C ASP A 114 -32.00 -6.10 -24.49
N ALA A 115 -31.19 -5.48 -25.36
CA ALA A 115 -30.39 -4.30 -25.02
C ALA A 115 -31.25 -3.09 -24.64
N ALA A 116 -32.33 -2.84 -25.38
CA ALA A 116 -33.25 -1.74 -25.08
C ALA A 116 -33.98 -1.97 -23.73
N ALA A 117 -34.36 -3.20 -23.42
CA ALA A 117 -34.95 -3.53 -22.12
C ALA A 117 -33.95 -3.36 -20.96
N GLU A 118 -32.71 -3.87 -21.11
CA GLU A 118 -31.66 -3.72 -20.08
C GLU A 118 -31.30 -2.25 -19.82
N ILE A 119 -31.16 -1.42 -20.87
CA ILE A 119 -30.85 0.02 -20.71
C ILE A 119 -32.01 0.78 -20.08
N LYS A 120 -33.26 0.44 -20.43
CA LYS A 120 -34.42 1.06 -19.80
C LYS A 120 -34.50 0.73 -18.32
N GLU A 121 -34.27 -0.52 -17.94
CA GLU A 121 -34.19 -0.93 -16.54
C GLU A 121 -33.08 -0.17 -15.78
N LEU A 122 -31.91 0.00 -16.42
CA LEU A 122 -30.84 0.80 -15.84
C LEU A 122 -31.23 2.26 -15.62
N LYS A 123 -31.86 2.90 -16.60
CA LYS A 123 -32.36 4.27 -16.48
C LYS A 123 -33.30 4.40 -15.29
N ASP A 124 -34.29 3.52 -15.18
CA ASP A 124 -35.27 3.55 -14.08
C ASP A 124 -34.57 3.38 -12.71
N ARG A 125 -33.52 2.55 -12.65
CA ARG A 125 -32.69 2.38 -11.44
C ARG A 125 -31.85 3.61 -11.11
N VAL A 126 -31.25 4.28 -12.10
CA VAL A 126 -30.49 5.54 -11.94
C VAL A 126 -31.40 6.62 -11.38
N GLU A 127 -32.56 6.81 -11.99
CA GLU A 127 -33.54 7.79 -11.53
C GLU A 127 -33.97 7.52 -10.09
N PHE A 128 -34.25 6.26 -9.74
CA PHE A 128 -34.68 5.90 -8.40
C PHE A 128 -33.59 6.10 -7.33
N VAL A 129 -32.32 5.84 -7.65
CA VAL A 129 -31.18 6.13 -6.75
C VAL A 129 -31.02 7.64 -6.56
N SER A 130 -31.13 8.42 -7.64
CA SER A 130 -31.08 9.88 -7.61
C SER A 130 -32.19 10.47 -6.73
N GLN A 131 -33.44 10.04 -6.92
CA GLN A 131 -34.59 10.45 -6.12
C GLN A 131 -34.48 10.05 -4.64
N ARG A 132 -33.94 8.86 -4.34
CA ARG A 132 -33.68 8.45 -2.95
C ARG A 132 -32.67 9.37 -2.28
N ASN A 133 -31.59 9.72 -2.95
CA ASN A 133 -30.58 10.62 -2.39
C ASN A 133 -31.16 12.01 -2.05
N MET A 134 -31.98 12.59 -2.94
CA MET A 134 -32.65 13.86 -2.67
C MET A 134 -33.51 13.82 -1.40
N ARG A 135 -34.21 12.71 -1.15
CA ARG A 135 -35.04 12.53 0.04
C ARG A 135 -34.23 12.43 1.34
N TYR A 136 -33.08 11.76 1.32
CA TYR A 136 -32.27 11.56 2.52
C TYR A 136 -31.25 12.67 2.79
N LYS A 137 -30.84 13.44 1.77
CA LYS A 137 -29.98 14.62 1.91
C LYS A 137 -30.59 15.67 2.86
N LEU A 138 -31.91 15.83 2.82
CA LEU A 138 -32.70 16.69 3.71
C LEU A 138 -32.64 16.30 5.20
N ILE A 139 -32.25 15.06 5.52
CA ILE A 139 -32.17 14.57 6.91
C ILE A 139 -30.75 14.74 7.46
N THR A 140 -29.73 14.65 6.61
CA THR A 140 -28.32 14.75 6.99
C THR A 140 -27.82 16.18 7.22
N ASP A 141 -28.42 17.18 6.57
CA ASP A 141 -28.01 18.59 6.72
C ASP A 141 -28.41 19.19 8.10
N PHE A 142 -29.37 18.59 8.82
CA PHE A 142 -29.71 19.00 10.20
C PHE A 142 -28.72 18.52 11.27
N GLY A 143 -27.83 17.57 10.94
CA GLY A 143 -26.81 17.05 11.87
C GLY A 143 -25.47 17.79 11.83
N GLY A 144 -25.31 18.77 10.94
CA GLY A 144 -24.02 19.43 10.66
C GLY A 144 -23.61 20.54 11.63
N ALA A 145 -24.53 21.10 12.40
CA ALA A 145 -24.19 22.07 13.44
C ALA A 145 -23.89 21.32 14.75
N LYS A 146 -22.69 20.73 14.87
CA LYS A 146 -22.21 20.20 16.15
C LYS A 146 -22.18 21.36 17.16
N SER A 147 -22.88 21.22 18.28
CA SER A 147 -22.77 22.20 19.38
C SER A 147 -21.34 22.22 19.91
N VAL A 148 -20.88 23.38 20.39
CA VAL A 148 -19.55 23.54 21.01
C VAL A 148 -19.33 22.52 22.14
N ALA A 149 -20.40 22.15 22.85
CA ALA A 149 -20.38 21.12 23.88
C ALA A 149 -20.09 19.71 23.33
N GLN A 150 -20.60 19.36 22.15
CA GLN A 150 -20.34 18.05 21.52
C GLN A 150 -18.93 17.97 20.91
N GLN A 151 -18.38 19.09 20.41
CA GLN A 151 -16.97 19.14 19.96
C GLN A 151 -15.98 18.99 21.12
N GLN A 152 -16.30 19.51 22.30
CA GLN A 152 -15.49 19.30 23.51
C GLN A 152 -15.62 17.86 24.02
N LEU A 153 -16.81 17.26 23.97
CA LEU A 153 -16.99 15.84 24.34
C LEU A 153 -16.29 14.88 23.36
N ASP A 154 -16.36 15.12 22.05
CA ASP A 154 -15.72 14.28 21.03
C ASP A 154 -14.18 14.38 21.12
N ARG A 155 -13.62 15.57 21.42
CA ARG A 155 -12.19 15.74 21.70
C ARG A 155 -11.77 15.07 23.01
N ALA A 156 -12.57 15.19 24.07
CA ALA A 156 -12.30 14.54 25.34
C ALA A 156 -12.38 13.01 25.24
N ALA A 157 -13.30 12.47 24.42
CA ALA A 157 -13.39 11.05 24.13
C ALA A 157 -12.18 10.55 23.32
N GLY A 158 -11.76 11.30 22.28
CA GLY A 158 -10.55 10.97 21.52
C GLY A 158 -9.27 11.04 22.35
N ALA A 159 -9.14 12.04 23.23
CA ALA A 159 -8.02 12.14 24.17
C ALA A 159 -8.04 11.03 25.23
N LEU A 160 -9.24 10.56 25.62
CA LEU A 160 -9.40 9.43 26.52
C LEU A 160 -8.95 8.12 25.89
N ASP A 161 -9.31 7.87 24.63
CA ASP A 161 -8.83 6.69 23.91
C ASP A 161 -7.30 6.71 23.79
N ILE A 162 -6.70 7.88 23.50
CA ILE A 162 -5.23 8.05 23.46
C ILE A 162 -4.60 7.81 24.83
N ALA A 163 -5.12 8.41 25.90
CA ALA A 163 -4.61 8.25 27.27
C ALA A 163 -4.75 6.82 27.79
N VAL A 164 -5.86 6.16 27.49
CA VAL A 164 -6.14 4.77 27.87
C VAL A 164 -5.26 3.81 27.06
N GLU A 165 -5.02 4.10 25.79
CA GLU A 165 -4.10 3.33 24.95
C GLU A 165 -2.64 3.51 25.41
N GLU A 166 -2.23 4.72 25.79
CA GLU A 166 -0.91 5.01 26.32
C GLU A 166 -0.67 4.37 27.71
N ALA A 167 -1.69 4.40 28.59
CA ALA A 167 -1.67 3.68 29.86
C ALA A 167 -1.72 2.14 29.66
N ALA A 168 -2.40 1.64 28.63
CA ALA A 168 -2.43 0.22 28.28
C ALA A 168 -1.08 -0.27 27.76
N LYS A 169 -0.35 0.56 26.99
CA LYS A 169 1.01 0.28 26.51
C LYS A 169 2.06 0.17 27.63
N LYS A 170 1.84 0.84 28.77
CA LYS A 170 2.80 0.90 29.90
C LYS A 170 2.42 0.04 31.13
N GLY A 171 1.39 -0.80 31.04
CA GLY A 171 0.94 -1.72 32.09
C GLY A 171 -0.01 -1.08 33.10
N ARG A 172 -1.20 -1.68 33.29
CA ARG A 172 -2.23 -1.19 34.22
C ARG A 172 -1.83 -1.44 35.68
N SER A 173 -1.51 -0.39 36.43
CA SER A 173 -1.59 -0.39 37.90
C SER A 173 -2.61 0.64 38.37
N LEU A 174 -3.55 0.21 39.21
CA LEU A 174 -4.50 1.09 39.88
C LEU A 174 -3.78 1.71 41.08
N VAL A 175 -3.48 3.01 41.05
CA VAL A 175 -2.64 3.68 42.08
C VAL A 175 -3.48 4.71 42.84
N ASP A 176 -3.23 4.90 44.15
CA ASP A 176 -3.79 6.02 44.91
C ASP A 176 -2.84 7.22 44.82
N LEU A 177 -3.38 8.44 44.66
CA LEU A 177 -2.56 9.65 44.48
C LEU A 177 -1.67 9.92 45.70
N THR A 178 -2.08 9.48 46.89
CA THR A 178 -1.30 9.56 48.14
C THR A 178 -0.06 8.68 48.13
N GLU A 179 -0.04 7.58 47.37
CA GLU A 179 1.10 6.68 47.22
C GLU A 179 2.16 7.24 46.25
N LEU A 180 1.78 8.20 45.39
CA LEU A 180 2.66 8.82 44.41
C LEU A 180 3.44 10.03 44.95
N ILE A 181 3.00 10.60 46.07
CA ILE A 181 3.65 11.75 46.71
C ILE A 181 4.76 11.21 47.62
N PRO A 182 6.05 11.45 47.31
CA PRO A 182 7.16 10.82 48.01
C PRO A 182 7.24 11.25 49.48
N LYS A 183 7.62 10.34 50.38
CA LYS A 183 7.89 10.66 51.79
C LYS A 183 9.24 11.34 51.93
N MET A 184 9.59 11.79 53.14
CA MET A 184 10.71 12.71 53.37
C MET A 184 12.07 12.20 52.85
N GLU A 185 12.23 10.88 52.71
CA GLU A 185 13.50 10.19 52.46
C GLU A 185 13.72 9.74 50.99
N ASP A 186 12.74 9.93 50.08
CA ASP A 186 12.75 9.23 48.78
C ASP A 186 13.25 10.05 47.57
N ARG A 187 13.26 11.40 47.60
CA ARG A 187 13.66 12.22 46.42
C ARG A 187 14.29 13.59 46.78
N PRO A 188 15.45 13.95 46.17
CA PRO A 188 15.98 15.31 46.27
C PRO A 188 15.30 16.29 45.28
N GLU A 189 14.93 15.90 44.07
CA GLU A 189 14.42 16.81 43.01
C GLU A 189 12.95 17.26 43.18
N LEU A 190 12.58 18.36 42.52
CA LEU A 190 11.21 18.86 42.39
C LEU A 190 10.33 17.90 41.58
N GLY A 191 9.36 17.28 42.22
CA GLY A 191 8.40 16.39 41.56
C GLY A 191 7.23 17.17 40.96
N VAL A 192 6.83 16.84 39.72
CA VAL A 192 5.57 17.30 39.11
C VAL A 192 4.66 16.10 38.86
N ILE A 193 3.42 16.17 39.35
CA ILE A 193 2.36 15.19 39.10
C ILE A 193 1.21 15.89 38.39
N SER A 194 0.88 15.46 37.18
CA SER A 194 -0.24 16.03 36.43
C SER A 194 -1.43 15.08 36.47
N VAL A 195 -2.62 15.59 36.75
CA VAL A 195 -3.86 14.83 36.87
C VAL A 195 -4.84 15.33 35.81
N TRP A 196 -5.36 14.40 35.01
CA TRP A 196 -6.25 14.66 33.89
C TRP A 196 -7.56 13.87 34.05
N GLY A 197 -8.71 14.49 33.78
CA GLY A 197 -10.01 13.80 33.85
C GLY A 197 -11.07 14.42 32.95
N THR A 198 -12.00 13.58 32.48
CA THR A 198 -13.03 13.94 31.48
C THR A 198 -14.33 14.50 32.07
N GLY A 199 -14.52 14.41 33.39
CA GLY A 199 -15.64 15.02 34.11
C GLY A 199 -15.29 16.40 34.65
N GLY A 200 -16.27 17.31 34.74
CA GLY A 200 -16.04 18.69 35.21
C GLY A 200 -15.25 18.78 36.53
N ASP A 201 -14.57 19.92 36.75
CA ASP A 201 -13.54 20.19 37.77
C ASP A 201 -13.73 19.51 39.14
N LEU A 202 -14.97 19.34 39.58
CA LEU A 202 -15.35 18.74 40.87
C LEU A 202 -14.78 17.33 41.09
N GLY A 203 -14.69 16.49 40.05
CA GLY A 203 -14.22 15.11 40.18
C GLY A 203 -12.71 15.00 40.42
N VAL A 204 -11.92 15.68 39.59
CA VAL A 204 -10.45 15.71 39.71
C VAL A 204 -10.04 16.47 40.97
N ALA A 205 -10.67 17.61 41.24
CA ALA A 205 -10.40 18.38 42.46
C ALA A 205 -10.70 17.59 43.73
N SER A 206 -11.71 16.70 43.74
CA SER A 206 -11.98 15.84 44.90
C SER A 206 -10.87 14.82 45.17
N ILE A 207 -10.26 14.24 44.12
CA ILE A 207 -9.18 13.25 44.29
C ILE A 207 -7.90 13.96 44.78
N VAL A 208 -7.57 15.09 44.15
CA VAL A 208 -6.41 15.89 44.58
C VAL A 208 -6.60 16.43 45.99
N ARG A 209 -7.82 16.82 46.37
CA ARG A 209 -8.15 17.30 47.73
C ARG A 209 -7.99 16.21 48.78
N LYS A 210 -8.44 14.99 48.49
CA LYS A 210 -8.23 13.84 49.37
C LYS A 210 -6.74 13.58 49.64
N ALA A 211 -5.88 13.74 48.63
CA ALA A 211 -4.43 13.60 48.80
C ALA A 211 -3.80 14.81 49.51
N TYR A 212 -4.27 16.02 49.23
CA TYR A 212 -3.77 17.25 49.84
C TYR A 212 -4.05 17.34 51.35
N ASP A 213 -5.21 16.82 51.78
CA ASP A 213 -5.65 16.80 53.19
C ASP A 213 -5.21 15.53 53.95
N ASP A 214 -4.42 14.65 53.32
CA ASP A 214 -3.94 13.42 53.94
C ASP A 214 -3.05 13.72 55.17
N PRO A 215 -3.31 13.13 56.35
CA PRO A 215 -2.58 13.45 57.58
C PRO A 215 -1.06 13.22 57.51
N GLU A 216 -0.60 12.26 56.70
CA GLU A 216 0.83 11.97 56.54
C GLU A 216 1.51 12.96 55.59
N ILE A 217 0.82 13.36 54.51
CA ILE A 217 1.28 14.43 53.62
C ILE A 217 1.30 15.77 54.36
N CYS A 218 0.30 16.05 55.19
CA CYS A 218 0.24 17.25 56.03
C CYS A 218 1.44 17.38 56.97
N LYS A 219 1.96 16.26 57.50
CA LYS A 219 3.15 16.23 58.37
C LYS A 219 4.46 16.45 57.59
N ASN A 220 4.53 15.94 56.37
CA ASN A 220 5.75 16.00 55.54
C ASN A 220 5.92 17.34 54.81
N PHE A 221 4.83 18.05 54.54
CA PHE A 221 4.83 19.36 53.87
C PHE A 221 4.19 20.42 54.78
N HIS A 222 5.03 21.24 55.42
CA HIS A 222 4.57 22.33 56.29
C HIS A 222 4.12 23.56 55.47
N SER A 223 4.74 23.78 54.30
CA SER A 223 4.35 24.82 53.35
C SER A 223 3.44 24.21 52.27
N ARG A 224 2.12 24.29 52.47
CA ARG A 224 1.13 23.77 51.49
C ARG A 224 0.24 24.89 50.97
N GLY A 225 -0.04 24.85 49.67
CA GLY A 225 -0.89 25.84 49.02
C GLY A 225 -1.69 25.26 47.87
N TRP A 226 -2.94 25.70 47.74
CA TRP A 226 -3.84 25.36 46.65
C TRP A 226 -4.27 26.64 45.92
N ALA A 227 -4.05 26.69 44.61
CA ALA A 227 -4.46 27.79 43.77
C ALA A 227 -5.32 27.29 42.60
N LYS A 228 -6.52 27.86 42.46
CA LYS A 228 -7.36 27.69 41.28
C LYS A 228 -7.09 28.83 40.30
N LEU A 229 -6.69 28.47 39.08
CA LEU A 229 -6.47 29.43 38.01
C LEU A 229 -7.83 29.96 37.54
N THR A 230 -7.99 31.27 37.60
CA THR A 230 -9.19 31.98 37.14
C THR A 230 -8.81 32.90 36.00
N HIS A 231 -9.69 33.03 35.01
CA HIS A 231 -9.50 33.91 33.86
C HIS A 231 -10.18 35.26 34.12
N PRO A 232 -9.48 36.40 33.90
CA PRO A 232 -8.16 36.54 33.29
C PRO A 232 -6.99 36.13 34.22
N PHE A 233 -6.03 35.39 33.65
CA PHE A 233 -4.86 34.86 34.34
C PHE A 233 -3.92 35.96 34.86
N ASP A 234 -3.64 35.94 36.17
CA ASP A 234 -2.69 36.84 36.83
C ASP A 234 -1.81 36.04 37.82
N PRO A 235 -0.54 35.76 37.47
CA PRO A 235 0.35 34.95 38.31
C PRO A 235 0.62 35.60 39.67
N ARG A 236 0.59 36.93 39.79
CA ARG A 236 0.92 37.62 41.06
C ARG A 236 -0.16 37.41 42.13
N LYS A 237 -1.43 37.39 41.74
CA LYS A 237 -2.54 37.06 42.65
C LYS A 237 -2.47 35.62 43.15
N ILE A 238 -2.07 34.70 42.27
CA ILE A 238 -1.88 33.29 42.60
C ILE A 238 -0.74 33.13 43.61
N LEU A 239 0.41 33.76 43.37
CA LEU A 239 1.55 33.73 44.29
C LEU A 239 1.20 34.32 45.67
N ARG A 240 0.48 35.45 45.70
CA ARG A 240 0.01 36.06 46.96
C ARG A 240 -0.91 35.11 47.74
N SER A 241 -1.83 34.43 47.05
CA SER A 241 -2.72 33.43 47.67
C SER A 241 -1.93 32.24 48.24
N LEU A 242 -0.95 31.73 47.49
CA LEU A 242 -0.10 30.62 47.96
C LEU A 242 0.74 31.02 49.18
N PHE A 243 1.29 32.24 49.18
CA PHE A 243 2.10 32.74 50.29
C PHE A 243 1.30 32.83 51.59
N ILE A 244 0.08 33.38 51.53
CA ILE A 244 -0.83 33.45 52.69
C ILE A 244 -1.10 32.04 53.24
N GLN A 245 -1.36 31.07 52.35
CA GLN A 245 -1.61 29.69 52.75
C GLN A 245 -0.39 29.02 53.40
N PHE A 246 0.82 29.31 52.94
CA PHE A 246 2.05 28.84 53.60
C PHE A 246 2.16 29.36 55.03
N CYS A 247 1.94 30.66 55.24
CA CYS A 247 2.02 31.27 56.58
C CYS A 247 0.94 30.74 57.53
N THR A 248 -0.29 30.51 57.05
CA THR A 248 -1.37 29.98 57.89
C THR A 248 -1.15 28.51 58.27
N ASN A 249 -0.55 27.72 57.38
CA ASN A 249 -0.32 26.29 57.61
C ASN A 249 0.85 26.02 58.57
N THR A 250 1.81 26.94 58.69
CA THR A 250 2.89 26.86 59.69
C THR A 250 2.46 27.24 61.11
N ALA A 251 1.26 27.80 61.29
CA ALA A 251 0.81 28.42 62.53
C ALA A 251 -0.29 27.64 63.29
N ALA A 252 -0.09 26.34 63.59
CA ALA A 252 -0.78 25.63 64.71
C ALA A 252 -0.29 24.18 64.91
N PRO A 253 -0.27 23.61 66.13
CA PRO A 253 0.20 24.18 67.39
C PRO A 253 1.24 23.26 68.08
N GLN A 254 2.41 23.81 68.44
CA GLN A 254 3.20 23.26 69.55
C GLN A 254 3.20 24.26 70.72
N LYS A 255 2.53 23.83 71.80
CA LYS A 255 2.63 24.21 73.22
C LYS A 255 2.76 25.69 73.61
N GLN A 256 1.66 26.16 74.22
CA GLN A 256 1.56 27.00 75.43
C GLN A 256 2.48 28.23 75.53
N GLY A 257 1.87 29.41 75.33
CA GLY A 257 2.26 30.58 76.10
C GLY A 257 2.59 31.84 75.32
N GLU A 258 2.05 32.07 74.13
CA GLU A 258 1.99 33.42 73.54
C GLU A 258 0.89 33.45 72.48
N THR A 259 -0.14 34.29 72.70
CA THR A 259 -1.17 34.57 71.70
C THR A 259 -0.53 35.23 70.50
N LEU A 260 -0.26 34.44 69.45
CA LEU A 260 0.11 34.96 68.14
C LEU A 260 -1.09 35.75 67.58
N ASP A 261 -0.83 37.04 67.45
CA ASP A 261 -1.77 38.11 67.21
C ASP A 261 -2.39 38.03 65.81
N VAL A 262 -3.70 37.82 65.78
CA VAL A 262 -4.53 37.87 64.56
C VAL A 262 -4.43 39.24 63.88
N ASP A 263 -4.01 40.31 64.60
CA ASP A 263 -3.72 41.64 64.04
C ASP A 263 -2.49 41.66 63.12
N SER A 264 -1.52 40.76 63.28
CA SER A 264 -0.31 40.69 62.43
C SER A 264 -0.60 40.13 61.03
N LEU A 265 -1.58 39.21 60.92
CA LEU A 265 -2.05 38.66 59.64
C LEU A 265 -2.91 39.68 58.86
N LEU A 266 -3.73 40.46 59.57
CA LEU A 266 -4.55 41.53 58.99
C LEU A 266 -3.72 42.76 58.56
N ARG A 267 -2.55 43.01 59.15
CA ARG A 267 -1.63 44.07 58.73
C ARG A 267 -0.98 43.81 57.36
N MET A 268 -0.73 42.56 56.97
CA MET A 268 -0.24 42.21 55.63
C MET A 268 -1.30 42.36 54.53
N GLU A 269 -2.59 42.36 54.90
CA GLU A 269 -3.68 42.56 53.95
C GLU A 269 -3.89 44.04 53.60
N LYS A 270 -3.44 44.96 54.47
CA LYS A 270 -3.69 46.41 54.37
C LYS A 270 -2.47 47.28 54.08
N THR A 271 -1.23 46.79 54.19
CA THR A 271 -0.06 47.56 53.75
C THR A 271 0.14 47.44 52.24
N VAL A 272 0.28 48.59 51.58
CA VAL A 272 0.82 48.67 50.22
C VAL A 272 2.29 48.26 50.29
N VAL A 273 2.54 46.96 50.37
CA VAL A 273 3.85 46.39 50.09
C VAL A 273 4.05 46.53 48.59
N GLU A 274 5.14 47.15 48.15
CA GLU A 274 5.49 47.19 46.73
C GLU A 274 5.45 45.75 46.19
N GLU A 275 4.66 45.51 45.13
CA GLU A 275 4.33 44.16 44.65
C GLU A 275 5.56 43.29 44.33
N GLY A 276 6.72 43.92 44.04
CA GLY A 276 7.99 43.23 43.84
C GLY A 276 8.60 42.63 45.11
N GLU A 277 8.34 43.20 46.29
CA GLU A 277 8.91 42.72 47.55
C GLU A 277 8.20 41.46 48.06
N LEU A 278 6.89 41.34 47.79
CA LEU A 278 6.11 40.15 48.13
C LEU A 278 6.51 38.92 47.28
N VAL A 279 6.83 39.14 46.01
CA VAL A 279 7.38 38.09 45.14
C VAL A 279 8.76 37.64 45.62
N LYS A 280 9.64 38.56 46.03
CA LYS A 280 10.95 38.20 46.60
C LYS A 280 10.81 37.40 47.90
N GLN A 281 9.90 37.79 48.79
CA GLN A 281 9.62 37.04 50.03
C GLN A 281 9.07 35.65 49.73
N PHE A 282 8.14 35.53 48.78
CA PHE A 282 7.62 34.24 48.32
C PHE A 282 8.73 33.34 47.78
N VAL A 283 9.56 33.84 46.85
CA VAL A 283 10.66 33.07 46.27
C VAL A 283 11.68 32.67 47.34
N SER A 284 12.00 33.55 48.29
CA SER A 284 12.87 33.23 49.43
C SER A 284 12.30 32.12 50.32
N HIS A 285 10.98 32.10 50.55
CA HIS A 285 10.31 31.08 51.36
C HIS A 285 10.29 29.72 50.66
N VAL A 286 9.89 29.69 49.38
CA VAL A 286 9.86 28.50 48.52
C VAL A 286 11.26 27.91 48.31
N SER A 287 12.29 28.76 48.29
CA SER A 287 13.68 28.31 48.13
C SER A 287 14.28 27.69 49.39
N THR A 288 13.70 27.95 50.57
CA THR A 288 14.22 27.49 51.88
C THR A 288 13.38 26.37 52.50
N HIS A 289 12.10 26.26 52.14
CA HIS A 289 11.18 25.29 52.70
C HIS A 289 10.67 24.31 51.64
N ARG A 290 10.51 23.04 52.02
CA ARG A 290 9.84 22.03 51.19
C ARG A 290 8.34 22.35 51.08
N PHE A 291 7.84 22.46 49.86
CA PHE A 291 6.46 22.85 49.59
C PHE A 291 5.66 21.81 48.80
N LEU A 292 4.34 21.84 48.99
CA LEU A 292 3.37 21.15 48.15
C LEU A 292 2.40 22.18 47.57
N VAL A 293 2.40 22.36 46.25
CA VAL A 293 1.52 23.30 45.56
C VAL A 293 0.57 22.57 44.62
N VAL A 294 -0.73 22.84 44.75
CA VAL A 294 -1.76 22.36 43.82
C VAL A 294 -2.19 23.50 42.90
N LEU A 295 -2.06 23.30 41.59
CA LEU A 295 -2.52 24.21 40.54
C LEU A 295 -3.74 23.60 39.84
N GLU A 296 -4.92 24.11 40.16
CA GLU A 296 -6.19 23.64 39.60
C GLU A 296 -6.62 24.48 38.40
N GLY A 297 -6.90 23.82 37.26
CA GLY A 297 -7.48 24.47 36.09
C GLY A 297 -6.46 25.07 35.12
N VAL A 298 -5.26 24.50 35.02
CA VAL A 298 -4.26 24.95 34.03
C VAL A 298 -4.77 24.66 32.63
N SER A 299 -4.94 25.71 31.83
CA SER A 299 -5.59 25.65 30.52
C SER A 299 -4.66 25.91 29.34
N THR A 300 -3.47 26.47 29.59
CA THR A 300 -2.42 26.65 28.56
C THR A 300 -1.02 26.37 29.11
N MET A 301 -0.07 25.97 28.25
CA MET A 301 1.34 25.81 28.65
C MET A 301 2.00 27.15 29.03
N ALA A 302 1.51 28.27 28.49
CA ALA A 302 1.99 29.60 28.87
C ALA A 302 1.65 29.93 30.35
N GLU A 303 0.49 29.50 30.85
CA GLU A 303 0.12 29.63 32.27
C GLU A 303 1.04 28.79 33.17
N TRP A 304 1.33 27.56 32.75
CA TRP A 304 2.25 26.67 33.45
C TRP A 304 3.66 27.25 33.51
N ASP A 305 4.23 27.66 32.36
CA ASP A 305 5.57 28.21 32.28
C ASP A 305 5.71 29.50 33.12
N ALA A 306 4.67 30.34 33.13
CA ALA A 306 4.64 31.57 33.93
C ALA A 306 4.65 31.31 35.44
N LEU A 307 3.95 30.28 35.92
CA LEU A 307 3.95 29.90 37.35
C LEU A 307 5.20 29.11 37.74
N ARG A 308 5.69 28.24 36.86
CA ARG A 308 6.90 27.43 37.06
C ARG A 308 8.14 28.30 37.29
N MET A 309 8.19 29.49 36.68
CA MET A 309 9.27 30.46 36.89
C MET A 309 9.47 30.87 38.37
N TYR A 310 8.42 30.80 39.19
CA TYR A 310 8.46 31.20 40.61
C TYR A 310 8.55 30.02 41.59
N LEU A 311 8.59 28.79 41.08
CA LEU A 311 8.67 27.55 41.84
C LEU A 311 9.92 26.75 41.41
N PRO A 312 11.14 27.24 41.72
CA PRO A 312 12.37 26.61 41.28
C PRO A 312 12.62 25.27 41.99
N ASP A 313 13.35 24.37 41.31
CA ASP A 313 13.86 23.16 41.94
C ASP A 313 15.12 23.48 42.76
N MET A 314 15.03 23.30 44.08
CA MET A 314 16.11 23.56 45.02
C MET A 314 16.66 22.29 45.67
N GLY A 315 16.31 21.10 45.15
CA GLY A 315 16.82 19.85 45.70
C GLY A 315 16.25 19.50 47.09
N ASN A 316 15.07 20.02 47.45
CA ASN A 316 14.44 19.86 48.76
C ASN A 316 13.23 18.90 48.76
N GLY A 317 13.00 18.16 47.67
CA GLY A 317 11.88 17.21 47.53
C GLY A 317 10.49 17.88 47.48
N SER A 318 10.42 19.14 47.04
CA SER A 318 9.14 19.83 46.84
C SER A 318 8.31 19.19 45.74
N GLN A 319 6.99 19.40 45.79
CA GLN A 319 6.06 18.72 44.90
C GLN A 319 5.02 19.68 44.34
N ILE A 320 4.73 19.57 43.05
CA ILE A 320 3.68 20.31 42.36
C ILE A 320 2.66 19.32 41.80
N ILE A 321 1.38 19.58 42.05
CA ILE A 321 0.27 18.83 41.45
C ILE A 321 -0.49 19.75 40.48
N VAL A 322 -0.56 19.37 39.21
CA VAL A 322 -1.28 20.12 38.17
C VAL A 322 -2.57 19.39 37.82
N SER A 323 -3.71 20.05 37.91
CA SER A 323 -5.00 19.53 37.45
C SER A 323 -5.44 20.26 36.20
N THR A 324 -5.72 19.51 35.11
CA THR A 324 -6.14 20.06 33.82
C THR A 324 -7.16 19.17 33.11
N GLN A 325 -8.01 19.80 32.29
CA GLN A 325 -8.93 19.09 31.39
C GLN A 325 -8.28 18.76 30.03
N HIS A 326 -7.09 19.31 29.75
CA HIS A 326 -6.39 19.13 28.49
C HIS A 326 -5.27 18.09 28.64
N PHE A 327 -5.42 16.96 27.94
CA PHE A 327 -4.46 15.85 27.96
C PHE A 327 -3.04 16.30 27.59
N ASP A 328 -2.91 17.08 26.52
CA ASP A 328 -1.61 17.56 26.01
C ASP A 328 -0.87 18.36 27.09
N ILE A 329 -1.59 19.19 27.86
CA ILE A 329 -1.02 19.98 28.95
C ILE A 329 -0.59 19.08 30.10
N ALA A 330 -1.40 18.08 30.46
CA ALA A 330 -1.07 17.15 31.54
C ALA A 330 0.21 16.36 31.25
N SER A 331 0.38 15.88 30.00
CA SER A 331 1.59 15.17 29.57
C SER A 331 2.81 16.10 29.58
N LEU A 332 2.68 17.31 29.03
CA LEU A 332 3.79 18.26 28.89
C LEU A 332 4.27 18.85 30.23
N CYS A 333 3.38 19.07 31.20
CA CYS A 333 3.74 19.59 32.52
C CYS A 333 4.70 18.65 33.27
N THR A 334 4.57 17.33 33.10
CA THR A 334 5.36 16.31 33.79
C THR A 334 6.73 16.03 33.11
N GLY A 335 6.88 16.30 31.81
CA GLY A 335 8.13 16.11 31.05
C GLY A 335 8.26 14.73 30.36
N GLN A 336 9.33 14.50 29.57
CA GLN A 336 9.45 13.35 28.63
C GLN A 336 9.52 11.95 29.27
N LEU A 337 9.83 11.81 30.57
CA LEU A 337 9.94 10.54 31.30
C LEU A 337 8.79 10.36 32.31
N HIS A 338 7.56 10.21 31.82
CA HIS A 338 6.38 10.04 32.68
C HIS A 338 5.71 8.67 32.53
N LYS A 339 5.24 8.15 33.65
CA LYS A 339 4.35 6.98 33.76
C LYS A 339 2.91 7.46 33.85
N VAL A 340 2.02 6.81 33.08
CA VAL A 340 0.57 7.09 33.08
C VAL A 340 -0.14 6.00 33.87
N SER A 341 -0.97 6.38 34.84
CA SER A 341 -1.77 5.43 35.64
C SER A 341 -3.20 5.91 35.82
N GLU A 342 -4.16 4.99 35.85
CA GLU A 342 -5.57 5.30 36.12
C GLU A 342 -5.82 5.34 37.63
N LEU A 343 -6.42 6.42 38.13
CA LEU A 343 -6.84 6.55 39.53
C LEU A 343 -8.10 5.72 39.79
N ARG A 344 -8.28 5.26 41.04
CA ARG A 344 -9.48 4.50 41.46
C ARG A 344 -10.78 5.20 41.04
N LYS A 345 -11.60 4.52 40.23
CA LYS A 345 -12.88 5.03 39.70
C LYS A 345 -13.86 5.41 40.81
N PHE A 346 -14.38 6.64 40.77
CA PHE A 346 -15.45 7.11 41.67
C PHE A 346 -16.86 6.86 41.10
N THR A 347 -17.04 6.80 39.77
CA THR A 347 -18.33 6.51 39.09
C THR A 347 -18.14 5.83 37.72
N PRO A 348 -19.13 5.09 37.17
CA PRO A 348 -19.00 4.30 35.95
C PRO A 348 -18.84 5.07 34.62
N GLY A 349 -18.58 6.38 34.64
CA GLY A 349 -18.51 7.21 33.43
C GLY A 349 -17.40 8.26 33.41
N HIS A 350 -16.54 8.33 34.44
CA HIS A 350 -15.46 9.30 34.54
C HIS A 350 -14.15 8.60 34.89
N SER A 351 -13.22 8.60 33.94
CA SER A 351 -11.85 8.11 34.13
C SER A 351 -10.93 9.31 34.40
N VAL A 352 -10.00 9.14 35.35
CA VAL A 352 -9.00 10.14 35.71
C VAL A 352 -7.63 9.48 35.63
N CYS A 353 -6.73 10.05 34.82
CA CYS A 353 -5.36 9.57 34.64
C CYS A 353 -4.37 10.49 35.35
N VAL A 354 -3.24 9.93 35.77
CA VAL A 354 -2.14 10.67 36.41
C VAL A 354 -0.84 10.42 35.67
N PHE A 355 -0.07 11.49 35.47
CA PHE A 355 1.24 11.52 34.85
C PHE A 355 2.28 11.89 35.91
N PHE A 356 3.28 11.04 36.14
CA PHE A 356 4.35 11.31 37.11
C PHE A 356 5.70 10.73 36.67
N LYS A 357 6.82 11.27 37.17
CA LYS A 357 8.19 10.85 36.81
C LYS A 357 8.58 9.51 37.48
N GLU A 358 9.06 8.55 36.70
CA GLU A 358 9.46 7.19 37.14
C GLU A 358 10.75 7.20 37.98
N VAL A 359 10.82 6.37 39.03
CA VAL A 359 11.99 6.26 39.94
C VAL A 359 12.86 5.09 39.50
N SER A 360 14.12 5.38 39.15
CA SER A 360 15.16 4.37 38.97
C SER A 360 15.54 3.77 40.33
N GLY A 361 14.94 2.63 40.68
CA GLY A 361 15.43 1.80 41.76
C GLY A 361 16.70 1.08 41.29
N GLY A 362 17.86 1.52 41.78
CA GLY A 362 19.12 0.78 41.87
C GLY A 362 19.51 -0.10 40.70
N ASP A 363 19.85 0.52 39.56
CA ASP A 363 20.91 0.08 38.65
C ASP A 363 21.40 1.34 37.91
N ASP A 364 22.71 1.46 37.78
CA ASP A 364 23.51 2.59 37.26
C ASP A 364 22.81 3.51 36.23
N PRO A 365 22.61 4.82 36.48
CA PRO A 365 21.85 5.72 35.61
C PRO A 365 22.72 6.30 34.48
N GLY A 366 23.39 5.41 33.75
CA GLY A 366 24.13 5.73 32.53
C GLY A 366 23.40 5.30 31.25
N ASN A 367 22.28 4.57 31.33
CA ASN A 367 21.83 3.79 30.17
C ASN A 367 20.31 3.61 29.96
N ALA A 368 19.48 4.62 30.27
CA ALA A 368 18.02 4.51 30.08
C ALA A 368 17.35 5.76 29.49
N MET A 369 17.73 6.11 28.25
CA MET A 369 16.82 6.65 27.22
C MET A 369 17.37 6.29 25.83
N LEU A 370 17.60 5.00 25.64
CA LEU A 370 17.50 4.39 24.32
C LEU A 370 16.26 3.53 24.40
N GLU A 371 15.37 3.63 23.41
CA GLU A 371 14.42 2.55 23.16
C GLU A 371 15.23 1.25 23.20
N GLY A 372 14.89 0.36 24.13
CA GLY A 372 15.41 -0.99 24.17
C GLY A 372 14.87 -1.74 22.95
N ASP A 373 15.48 -1.49 21.80
CA ASP A 373 15.52 -2.44 20.70
C ASP A 373 16.97 -2.93 20.63
N ASP A 374 17.13 -4.18 21.05
CA ASP A 374 18.32 -5.03 21.03
C ASP A 374 19.49 -4.51 20.18
N GLU A 375 20.71 -4.69 20.70
CA GLU A 375 21.92 -4.98 19.92
C GLU A 375 21.74 -6.26 19.09
N THR A 376 20.67 -6.33 18.28
CA THR A 376 20.60 -7.29 17.19
C THR A 376 21.55 -6.75 16.14
N GLU A 377 22.66 -7.46 16.00
CA GLU A 377 23.51 -7.42 14.81
C GLU A 377 22.62 -7.35 13.56
N LEU A 378 22.99 -6.48 12.61
CA LEU A 378 22.12 -6.20 11.48
C LEU A 378 22.21 -7.36 10.47
N ILE A 379 21.39 -8.39 10.70
CA ILE A 379 21.47 -9.66 9.96
C ILE A 379 21.09 -9.46 8.49
N GLY A 380 22.00 -9.86 7.59
CA GLY A 380 21.74 -10.01 6.17
C GLY A 380 21.64 -8.71 5.38
N ARG A 381 22.21 -7.62 5.89
CA ARG A 381 22.25 -6.31 5.20
C ARG A 381 23.66 -5.73 5.05
N ASP A 382 24.70 -6.52 5.22
CA ASP A 382 26.09 -6.06 5.14
C ASP A 382 26.40 -5.34 3.82
N THR A 383 25.89 -5.85 2.70
CA THR A 383 26.07 -5.23 1.38
C THR A 383 25.34 -3.90 1.23
N GLU A 384 24.13 -3.77 1.78
CA GLU A 384 23.37 -2.50 1.77
C GLU A 384 24.07 -1.45 2.65
N GLU A 385 24.65 -1.88 3.77
CA GLU A 385 25.45 -1.01 4.65
C GLU A 385 26.73 -0.51 3.97
N ASP A 386 27.48 -1.39 3.30
CA ASP A 386 28.72 -1.02 2.59
C ASP A 386 28.44 -0.03 1.43
N GLU A 387 27.39 -0.26 0.64
CA GLU A 387 26.95 0.67 -0.42
C GLU A 387 26.54 2.05 0.13
N HIS A 388 25.92 2.08 1.32
CA HIS A 388 25.58 3.32 2.01
C HIS A 388 26.82 4.09 2.47
N MET A 389 27.82 3.38 2.98
CA MET A 389 29.07 3.95 3.49
C MET A 389 29.90 4.60 2.38
N GLU A 390 30.03 3.98 1.20
CA GLU A 390 30.76 4.56 0.06
C GLU A 390 30.18 5.91 -0.41
N GLN A 391 28.86 6.12 -0.29
CA GLN A 391 28.21 7.34 -0.76
C GLN A 391 28.22 8.50 0.25
N ILE A 392 28.45 8.23 1.53
CA ILE A 392 28.53 9.27 2.57
C ILE A 392 29.82 10.11 2.41
N ASP A 393 30.85 9.57 1.75
CA ASP A 393 32.15 10.24 1.54
C ASP A 393 32.17 11.27 0.39
N GLU A 394 31.13 11.36 -0.45
CA GLU A 394 30.99 12.44 -1.44
C GLU A 394 30.36 13.70 -0.81
N VAL A 395 31.19 14.72 -0.56
CA VAL A 395 30.81 15.98 0.09
C VAL A 395 29.71 16.73 -0.71
N SER A 396 28.64 17.16 -0.01
CA SER A 396 27.54 18.10 -0.42
C SER A 396 26.22 17.55 -1.00
N ARG A 397 25.56 16.55 -0.40
CA ARG A 397 24.28 15.99 -0.95
C ARG A 397 23.24 15.55 0.09
N VAL A 398 22.00 15.38 -0.38
CA VAL A 398 20.87 14.79 0.35
C VAL A 398 20.67 13.35 -0.12
N ILE A 399 20.92 12.39 0.76
CA ILE A 399 20.68 10.96 0.54
C ILE A 399 19.29 10.62 1.05
N SER A 400 18.49 9.91 0.26
CA SER A 400 17.13 9.52 0.64
C SER A 400 16.98 8.02 0.73
N VAL A 401 16.72 7.52 1.94
CA VAL A 401 16.46 6.12 2.25
C VAL A 401 14.95 5.94 2.38
N TRP A 402 14.39 5.03 1.59
CA TRP A 402 12.96 4.83 1.56
C TRP A 402 12.58 3.36 1.43
N GLY A 403 11.31 3.06 1.69
CA GLY A 403 10.80 1.70 1.75
C GLY A 403 9.65 1.58 2.74
N ILE A 404 8.93 0.46 2.72
CA ILE A 404 7.74 0.25 3.55
C ILE A 404 8.01 0.40 5.06
N ALA A 405 7.02 0.84 5.83
CA ALA A 405 7.06 0.80 7.29
C ALA A 405 7.41 -0.62 7.80
N GLY A 406 8.28 -0.69 8.80
CA GLY A 406 8.69 -1.97 9.41
C GLY A 406 9.77 -2.76 8.64
N VAL A 407 10.24 -2.27 7.49
CA VAL A 407 11.29 -2.95 6.70
C VAL A 407 12.69 -2.83 7.31
N GLY A 408 12.90 -1.91 8.27
CA GLY A 408 14.20 -1.75 8.96
C GLY A 408 15.06 -0.58 8.48
N LYS A 409 14.50 0.40 7.74
CA LYS A 409 15.25 1.59 7.26
C LYS A 409 16.03 2.31 8.36
N SER A 410 15.35 2.66 9.45
CA SER A 410 15.93 3.40 10.58
C SER A 410 17.01 2.58 11.29
N ALA A 411 16.90 1.24 11.30
CA ALA A 411 17.93 0.36 11.82
C ALA A 411 19.16 0.31 10.91
N LEU A 412 18.96 0.17 9.59
CA LEU A 412 20.02 0.19 8.58
C LEU A 412 20.81 1.50 8.63
N VAL A 413 20.12 2.64 8.59
CA VAL A 413 20.76 3.97 8.68
C VAL A 413 21.47 4.14 10.01
N ARG A 414 20.91 3.63 11.12
CA ARG A 414 21.57 3.68 12.43
C ARG A 414 22.88 2.91 12.44
N SER A 415 22.91 1.70 11.89
CA SER A 415 24.13 0.88 11.85
C SER A 415 25.21 1.52 10.98
N ALA A 416 24.85 1.92 9.74
CA ALA A 416 25.77 2.63 8.86
C ALA A 416 26.29 3.93 9.50
N TYR A 417 25.41 4.71 10.12
CA TYR A 417 25.80 5.93 10.86
C TYR A 417 26.76 5.63 12.02
N CYS A 418 26.54 4.56 12.79
CA CYS A 418 27.44 4.17 13.88
C CYS A 418 28.80 3.69 13.35
N LYS A 419 28.84 2.84 12.30
CA LYS A 419 30.08 2.40 11.66
C LYS A 419 30.87 3.59 11.11
N TYR A 420 30.20 4.54 10.45
CA TYR A 420 30.81 5.78 9.97
C TYR A 420 31.50 6.59 11.06
N LEU A 421 30.91 6.64 12.25
CA LEU A 421 31.54 7.31 13.41
C LEU A 421 32.71 6.49 13.99
N GLN A 422 32.67 5.16 13.92
CA GLN A 422 33.71 4.26 14.45
C GLN A 422 34.94 4.13 13.53
N ASP A 423 34.75 4.08 12.21
CA ASP A 423 35.82 3.89 11.21
C ASP A 423 36.64 5.17 10.92
N ARG A 424 36.53 6.21 11.77
CA ARG A 424 37.33 7.44 11.65
C ARG A 424 38.46 7.55 12.69
N PRO A 425 39.65 6.95 12.44
CA PRO A 425 40.87 7.28 13.19
C PRO A 425 41.76 8.42 12.62
N ASN A 426 41.51 8.99 11.43
CA ASN A 426 42.59 9.72 10.70
C ASN A 426 42.36 11.19 10.29
N PHE A 427 41.41 11.91 10.90
CA PHE A 427 41.26 13.37 10.67
C PHE A 427 41.71 14.24 11.85
N ALA A 428 42.46 13.67 12.80
CA ALA A 428 43.07 14.41 13.92
C ALA A 428 44.11 15.48 13.51
N GLY A 429 44.36 15.67 12.20
CA GLY A 429 45.32 16.65 11.65
C GLY A 429 44.69 17.89 11.00
N LEU A 430 43.37 17.96 10.85
CA LEU A 430 42.68 19.13 10.29
C LEU A 430 41.78 19.76 11.36
N ASN A 431 41.96 21.05 11.65
CA ASN A 431 41.11 21.84 12.56
C ASN A 431 39.68 22.05 12.00
N LEU A 432 38.96 20.97 11.68
CA LEU A 432 37.58 21.01 11.20
C LEU A 432 36.64 20.66 12.35
N THR A 433 35.60 21.47 12.54
CA THR A 433 34.54 21.19 13.52
C THR A 433 33.48 20.32 12.85
N TYR A 434 33.24 19.13 13.38
CA TYR A 434 32.28 18.18 12.83
C TYR A 434 31.00 18.19 13.66
N ILE A 435 29.85 18.32 13.01
CA ILE A 435 28.53 18.34 13.65
C ILE A 435 27.73 17.14 13.16
N HIS A 436 27.25 16.29 14.06
CA HIS A 436 26.38 15.18 13.69
C HIS A 436 25.17 15.08 14.60
N GLY A 437 24.04 14.63 14.06
CA GLY A 437 22.82 14.48 14.84
C GLY A 437 21.76 13.66 14.14
N ARG A 438 20.89 13.04 14.92
CA ARG A 438 19.73 12.28 14.44
C ARG A 438 18.48 12.82 15.07
N VAL A 439 17.42 12.99 14.29
CA VAL A 439 16.14 13.50 14.76
C VAL A 439 14.99 12.76 14.10
N ASN A 440 14.00 12.35 14.90
CA ASN A 440 12.73 11.86 14.39
C ASN A 440 11.80 13.06 14.16
N VAL A 441 11.11 13.09 13.03
CA VAL A 441 10.11 14.13 12.74
C VAL A 441 8.91 13.93 13.68
N PRO A 442 8.52 14.95 14.48
CA PRO A 442 7.38 14.84 15.38
C PRO A 442 6.07 14.83 14.59
N HIS A 443 5.10 14.01 15.02
CA HIS A 443 3.79 13.91 14.38
C HIS A 443 2.68 14.18 15.40
N PRO A 444 1.82 15.21 15.22
CA PRO A 444 1.73 16.10 14.05
C PRO A 444 2.94 17.05 13.89
N PHE A 445 3.29 17.38 12.64
CA PHE A 445 4.48 18.16 12.33
C PHE A 445 4.52 19.54 13.00
N ASN A 446 5.56 19.76 13.80
CA ASN A 446 5.88 21.04 14.42
C ASN A 446 7.37 21.37 14.24
N LEU A 447 7.66 22.40 13.45
CA LEU A 447 9.03 22.81 13.13
C LEU A 447 9.83 23.24 14.38
N ARG A 448 9.19 23.86 15.37
CA ARG A 448 9.88 24.32 16.59
C ARG A 448 10.27 23.14 17.47
N GLU A 449 9.41 22.13 17.57
CA GLU A 449 9.68 20.90 18.31
C GLU A 449 10.72 20.03 17.60
N PHE A 450 10.64 19.95 16.26
CA PHE A 450 11.68 19.33 15.44
C PHE A 450 13.05 19.96 15.70
N CYS A 451 13.18 21.29 15.62
CA CYS A 451 14.44 21.98 15.89
C CYS A 451 14.92 21.76 17.33
N ARG A 452 14.00 21.72 18.31
CA ARG A 452 14.36 21.43 19.71
C ARG A 452 14.92 20.01 19.86
N SER A 453 14.26 19.02 19.26
CA SER A 453 14.71 17.63 19.26
C SER A 453 16.05 17.47 18.54
N LEU A 454 16.24 18.16 17.41
CA LEU A 454 17.51 18.19 16.70
C LEU A 454 18.63 18.75 17.58
N LEU A 455 18.43 19.90 18.23
CA LEU A 455 19.44 20.51 19.12
C LEU A 455 19.86 19.59 20.27
N LEU A 456 18.92 18.86 20.87
CA LEU A 456 19.22 17.91 21.95
C LEU A 456 20.06 16.71 21.46
N ASN A 457 19.92 16.35 20.17
CA ASN A 457 20.59 15.21 19.56
C ASN A 457 21.84 15.59 18.74
N LEU A 458 22.17 16.88 18.63
CA LEU A 458 23.40 17.33 17.98
C LEU A 458 24.59 17.12 18.91
N SER A 459 25.65 16.53 18.36
CA SER A 459 26.95 16.40 19.00
C SER A 459 28.02 17.04 18.10
N SER A 460 29.01 17.71 18.69
CA SER A 460 30.18 18.18 17.95
C SER A 460 31.46 17.90 18.71
N GLU A 461 32.54 17.62 17.98
CA GLU A 461 33.89 17.54 18.56
C GLU A 461 34.67 18.86 18.37
N PRO A 462 35.41 19.33 19.41
CA PRO A 462 35.47 18.81 20.78
C PRO A 462 34.28 19.30 21.65
N ALA A 463 34.01 18.55 22.72
CA ALA A 463 32.81 18.49 23.58
C ALA A 463 32.23 19.78 24.23
N LYS A 464 32.54 20.98 23.74
CA LYS A 464 32.09 22.26 24.34
C LYS A 464 30.64 22.66 24.01
N THR A 465 29.99 22.05 23.02
CA THR A 465 28.71 22.54 22.48
C THR A 465 27.44 22.01 23.12
N LYS A 466 27.43 20.87 23.82
CA LYS A 466 26.21 20.42 24.54
C LYS A 466 25.87 21.37 25.68
N GLU A 467 26.88 21.83 26.41
CA GLU A 467 26.72 22.81 27.50
C GLU A 467 26.41 24.22 26.95
N ASP A 468 27.07 24.63 25.85
CA ASP A 468 26.80 25.94 25.21
C ASP A 468 25.42 25.99 24.50
N ALA A 469 24.94 24.90 23.88
CA ALA A 469 23.63 24.83 23.24
C ALA A 469 22.49 24.77 24.27
N VAL A 470 22.70 24.07 25.40
CA VAL A 470 21.78 24.07 26.54
C VAL A 470 21.78 25.45 27.24
N ALA A 471 22.93 26.13 27.33
CA ALA A 471 23.05 27.49 27.85
C ALA A 471 22.44 28.57 26.93
N GLU A 472 22.58 28.47 25.60
CA GLU A 472 21.88 29.35 24.64
C GLU A 472 20.35 29.08 24.62
N LEU A 473 19.90 27.83 24.80
CA LEU A 473 18.47 27.51 24.97
C LEU A 473 17.88 28.12 26.25
N ALA A 474 18.68 28.18 27.33
CA ALA A 474 18.30 28.77 28.61
C ALA A 474 18.20 30.31 28.58
N ASN A 475 18.91 30.98 27.65
CA ASN A 475 18.99 32.45 27.55
C ASN A 475 18.01 33.10 26.53
N MET A 476 17.02 32.36 26.03
CA MET A 476 16.04 32.80 25.01
C MET A 476 16.64 33.18 23.64
N THR A 477 16.77 32.18 22.76
CA THR A 477 16.66 32.38 21.31
C THR A 477 15.75 31.29 20.75
N ASN A 478 14.93 31.61 19.74
CA ASN A 478 14.04 30.64 19.08
C ASN A 478 14.85 29.41 18.59
N PRO A 479 14.46 28.16 18.92
CA PRO A 479 15.22 26.94 18.54
C PRO A 479 15.56 26.86 17.04
N ILE A 480 14.71 27.42 16.19
CA ILE A 480 14.92 27.47 14.74
C ILE A 480 16.15 28.32 14.39
N ASP A 481 16.30 29.47 15.02
CA ASP A 481 17.39 30.41 14.75
C ASP A 481 18.74 29.85 15.23
N VAL A 482 18.73 29.12 16.35
CA VAL A 482 19.90 28.41 16.88
C VAL A 482 20.33 27.30 15.91
N CYS A 483 19.42 26.44 15.47
CA CYS A 483 19.74 25.43 14.46
C CYS A 483 20.30 26.07 13.17
N ARG A 484 19.67 27.14 12.68
CA ARG A 484 20.13 27.84 11.48
C ARG A 484 21.56 28.36 11.66
N LYS A 485 21.84 29.04 12.78
CA LYS A 485 23.19 29.55 13.07
C LYS A 485 24.23 28.43 13.11
N LEU A 486 23.92 27.28 13.70
CA LEU A 486 24.86 26.15 13.80
C LEU A 486 25.11 25.46 12.44
N LEU A 487 24.09 25.40 11.58
CA LEU A 487 24.11 24.63 10.34
C LEU A 487 24.40 25.46 9.07
N SER A 488 24.31 26.80 9.15
CA SER A 488 24.52 27.72 8.03
C SER A 488 25.86 28.49 8.06
N ASP A 489 26.66 28.35 9.12
CA ASP A 489 27.83 29.23 9.34
C ASP A 489 29.00 28.94 8.39
N ASP A 490 29.10 29.72 7.31
CA ASP A 490 30.13 29.65 6.25
C ASP A 490 31.55 30.03 6.73
N GLN A 491 31.72 30.58 7.94
CA GLN A 491 33.02 31.09 8.41
C GLN A 491 33.95 30.03 9.04
N GLN A 492 33.43 28.85 9.36
CA GLN A 492 34.21 27.71 9.84
C GLN A 492 33.84 26.53 8.94
N GLN A 493 34.77 25.96 8.19
CA GLN A 493 34.55 24.77 7.34
C GLN A 493 34.02 23.60 8.20
N LYS A 494 32.69 23.56 8.40
CA LYS A 494 32.00 22.59 9.25
C LYS A 494 31.39 21.53 8.38
N GLN A 495 31.91 20.32 8.49
CA GLN A 495 31.26 19.14 7.92
C GLN A 495 30.11 18.72 8.83
N CYS A 496 28.95 18.45 8.26
CA CYS A 496 27.77 18.09 9.02
C CYS A 496 27.12 16.82 8.49
N LEU A 497 26.70 15.92 9.39
CA LEU A 497 25.91 14.73 9.06
C LEU A 497 24.62 14.70 9.87
N ILE A 498 23.48 14.93 9.21
CA ILE A 498 22.16 14.93 9.86
C ILE A 498 21.30 13.80 9.33
N VAL A 499 20.78 12.98 10.24
CA VAL A 499 19.77 11.96 9.93
C VAL A 499 18.39 12.49 10.34
N ILE A 500 17.49 12.64 9.36
CA ILE A 500 16.09 13.01 9.56
C ILE A 500 15.24 11.76 9.34
N ASP A 501 14.67 11.25 10.41
CA ASP A 501 13.89 10.00 10.41
C ASP A 501 12.38 10.27 10.38
N ASP A 502 11.63 9.35 9.76
CA ASP A 502 10.17 9.37 9.61
C ASP A 502 9.56 10.64 8.97
N LEU A 503 10.17 11.14 7.89
CA LEU A 503 9.60 12.24 7.10
C LEU A 503 8.39 11.76 6.28
N GLN A 504 7.23 12.43 6.42
CA GLN A 504 5.97 11.97 5.83
C GLN A 504 5.55 12.74 4.57
N SER A 505 6.00 13.98 4.35
CA SER A 505 5.58 14.80 3.20
C SER A 505 6.67 15.70 2.60
N THR A 506 6.47 16.13 1.34
CA THR A 506 7.36 17.12 0.69
C THR A 506 7.24 18.51 1.32
N GLU A 507 6.06 18.85 1.86
CA GLU A 507 5.82 20.12 2.55
C GLU A 507 6.63 20.22 3.85
N GLU A 508 6.72 19.12 4.63
CA GLU A 508 7.57 19.04 5.80
C GLU A 508 9.04 19.32 5.44
N TRP A 509 9.52 18.68 4.37
CA TRP A 509 10.88 18.89 3.89
C TRP A 509 11.16 20.33 3.47
N ASP A 510 10.25 20.95 2.71
CA ASP A 510 10.39 22.34 2.27
C ASP A 510 10.46 23.29 3.48
N ARG A 511 9.63 23.06 4.50
CA ARG A 511 9.65 23.84 5.75
C ARG A 511 10.97 23.67 6.51
N ILE A 512 11.48 22.44 6.64
CA ILE A 512 12.77 22.17 7.30
C ILE A 512 13.91 22.83 6.53
N LYS A 513 13.97 22.61 5.22
CA LYS A 513 15.03 23.12 4.34
C LYS A 513 15.06 24.65 4.31
N GLN A 514 13.90 25.29 4.21
CA GLN A 514 13.78 26.75 4.23
C GLN A 514 14.21 27.32 5.59
N ALA A 515 13.83 26.66 6.69
CA ALA A 515 14.10 27.15 8.03
C ALA A 515 15.58 27.03 8.42
N LEU A 516 16.24 25.93 8.04
CA LEU A 516 17.60 25.60 8.49
C LEU A 516 18.70 26.03 7.53
N SER A 517 18.42 26.19 6.23
CA SER A 517 19.40 26.68 5.23
C SER A 517 20.77 26.00 5.36
N PHE A 518 20.80 24.67 5.16
CA PHE A 518 21.99 23.84 5.33
C PHE A 518 23.19 24.35 4.50
N GLY A 519 24.37 24.37 5.11
CA GLY A 519 25.63 24.73 4.46
C GLY A 519 26.04 23.76 3.34
N LYS A 520 27.00 24.19 2.51
CA LYS A 520 27.46 23.41 1.34
C LYS A 520 28.15 22.09 1.73
N GLU A 521 28.70 21.98 2.93
CA GLU A 521 29.42 20.81 3.43
C GLU A 521 28.53 19.89 4.31
N CYS A 522 27.20 20.10 4.31
CA CYS A 522 26.24 19.28 5.03
C CYS A 522 25.78 18.07 4.19
N CYS A 523 25.96 16.87 4.73
CA CYS A 523 25.32 15.64 4.29
C CYS A 523 24.04 15.39 5.10
N ILE A 524 22.93 15.14 4.40
CA ILE A 524 21.63 14.91 5.04
C ILE A 524 21.10 13.55 4.58
N ILE A 525 20.82 12.67 5.52
CA ILE A 525 20.16 11.40 5.27
C ILE A 525 18.70 11.53 5.68
N VAL A 526 17.79 11.43 4.70
CA VAL A 526 16.35 11.46 4.92
C VAL A 526 15.80 10.05 4.88
N VAL A 527 15.10 9.62 5.93
CA VAL A 527 14.37 8.35 5.97
C VAL A 527 12.89 8.61 5.82
N THR A 528 12.25 7.95 4.84
CA THR A 528 10.82 8.12 4.56
C THR A 528 10.15 6.83 4.11
N ASN A 529 8.84 6.73 4.28
CA ASN A 529 8.05 5.61 3.73
C ASN A 529 7.64 5.83 2.27
N ASP A 530 7.78 7.04 1.72
CA ASP A 530 7.27 7.42 0.39
C ASP A 530 8.40 7.67 -0.62
N SER A 531 8.36 6.93 -1.73
CA SER A 531 9.30 7.08 -2.85
C SER A 531 9.29 8.48 -3.49
N SER A 532 8.14 9.16 -3.49
CA SER A 532 7.98 10.49 -4.08
C SER A 532 8.66 11.56 -3.22
N VAL A 533 8.53 11.46 -1.90
CA VAL A 533 9.25 12.30 -0.93
C VAL A 533 10.74 12.08 -1.06
N ALA A 534 11.20 10.82 -1.11
CA ALA A 534 12.61 10.50 -1.31
C ALA A 534 13.18 11.08 -2.61
N LYS A 535 12.42 10.98 -3.72
CA LYS A 535 12.81 11.55 -5.02
C LYS A 535 12.88 13.08 -5.00
N TYR A 536 11.98 13.71 -4.25
CA TYR A 536 11.92 15.15 -4.10
C TYR A 536 13.12 15.66 -3.27
N CYS A 537 13.42 15.02 -2.15
CA CYS A 537 14.53 15.40 -1.27
C CYS A 537 15.91 15.27 -1.95
N SER A 538 16.12 14.21 -2.71
CA SER A 538 17.37 13.90 -3.44
C SER A 538 17.59 14.69 -4.75
N GLY A 539 16.68 15.61 -5.11
CA GLY A 539 16.84 16.44 -6.31
C GLY A 539 16.75 15.67 -7.64
N GLN A 540 16.00 14.56 -7.68
CA GLN A 540 15.83 13.66 -8.83
C GLN A 540 17.06 12.81 -9.23
N ASP A 541 18.16 12.86 -8.46
CA ASP A 541 19.31 12.00 -8.71
C ASP A 541 19.05 10.58 -8.17
N GLN A 542 18.82 9.63 -9.08
CA GLN A 542 18.50 8.24 -8.72
C GLN A 542 19.63 7.53 -7.97
N LYS A 543 20.87 8.02 -8.07
CA LYS A 543 22.01 7.40 -7.37
C LYS A 543 21.96 7.62 -5.86
N LEU A 544 21.28 8.68 -5.41
CA LEU A 544 21.16 9.09 -4.00
C LEU A 544 19.89 8.54 -3.34
N MET A 545 19.17 7.64 -4.02
CA MET A 545 17.93 7.05 -3.56
C MET A 545 18.12 5.57 -3.27
N PHE A 546 17.92 5.18 -2.02
CA PHE A 546 18.06 3.80 -1.58
C PHE A 546 16.71 3.23 -1.19
N ASN A 547 16.30 2.17 -1.89
CA ASN A 547 15.07 1.45 -1.57
C ASN A 547 15.40 0.23 -0.71
N VAL A 548 15.08 0.31 0.57
CA VAL A 548 15.27 -0.77 1.53
C VAL A 548 14.19 -1.83 1.32
N LYS A 549 14.61 -3.02 0.86
CA LYS A 549 13.72 -4.17 0.63
C LYS A 549 13.57 -5.02 1.90
N GLY A 550 12.53 -5.87 1.89
CA GLY A 550 12.36 -6.91 2.91
C GLY A 550 13.48 -7.95 2.84
N LEU A 551 13.75 -8.62 3.97
CA LEU A 551 14.76 -9.65 4.07
C LEU A 551 14.40 -10.86 3.19
N GLY A 552 15.44 -11.49 2.62
CA GLY A 552 15.32 -12.79 1.96
C GLY A 552 14.93 -13.90 2.95
N ASP A 553 14.42 -15.02 2.44
CA ASP A 553 13.90 -16.12 3.27
C ASP A 553 14.95 -16.67 4.28
N GLU A 554 16.22 -16.73 3.89
CA GLU A 554 17.32 -17.20 4.75
C GLU A 554 17.59 -16.19 5.89
N HIS A 555 17.86 -14.92 5.57
CA HIS A 555 18.10 -13.88 6.57
C HIS A 555 16.88 -13.63 7.49
N ALA A 556 15.66 -13.79 6.96
CA ALA A 556 14.44 -13.71 7.76
C ALA A 556 14.35 -14.86 8.78
N LEU A 557 14.77 -16.06 8.39
CA LEU A 557 14.86 -17.21 9.29
C LEU A 557 15.96 -17.04 10.33
N ASP A 558 17.12 -16.52 9.94
CA ASP A 558 18.23 -16.24 10.88
C ASP A 558 17.81 -15.20 11.91
N LEU A 559 17.23 -14.07 11.48
CA LEU A 559 16.71 -13.04 12.38
C LEU A 559 15.67 -13.62 13.34
N PHE A 560 14.74 -14.43 12.84
CA PHE A 560 13.74 -15.09 13.69
C PHE A 560 14.39 -15.99 14.73
N ASN A 561 15.36 -16.81 14.33
CA ASN A 561 16.02 -17.74 15.23
C ASN A 561 16.81 -17.00 16.31
N THR A 562 17.57 -15.97 15.94
CA THR A 562 18.31 -15.12 16.89
C THR A 562 17.38 -14.51 17.94
N VAL A 563 16.25 -13.96 17.52
CA VAL A 563 15.26 -13.37 18.43
C VAL A 563 14.59 -14.43 19.30
N TYR A 564 14.21 -15.57 18.71
CA TYR A 564 13.52 -16.64 19.42
C TYR A 564 14.42 -17.29 20.49
N ASP A 565 15.67 -17.56 20.14
CA ASP A 565 16.66 -18.23 21.01
C ASP A 565 17.21 -17.27 22.08
N GLY A 566 17.29 -15.97 21.79
CA GLY A 566 17.76 -14.93 22.71
C GLY A 566 16.86 -14.67 23.92
N VAL A 567 15.60 -15.11 23.90
CA VAL A 567 14.64 -14.93 25.03
C VAL A 567 14.86 -15.97 26.15
N GLY A 568 15.88 -16.82 26.05
CA GLY A 568 16.34 -17.69 27.15
C GLY A 568 15.56 -19.01 27.30
N ASN A 569 14.74 -19.38 26.32
CA ASN A 569 13.99 -20.64 26.33
C ASN A 569 14.70 -21.72 25.50
N HIS A 570 15.38 -22.66 26.16
CA HIS A 570 15.93 -23.88 25.54
C HIS A 570 14.83 -24.90 25.23
N ILE A 571 13.85 -24.53 24.40
CA ILE A 571 12.88 -25.49 23.87
C ILE A 571 13.51 -26.15 22.64
N THR A 572 13.69 -27.46 22.68
CA THR A 572 14.15 -28.24 21.52
C THR A 572 13.19 -28.05 20.35
N ARG A 573 13.69 -27.53 19.23
CA ARG A 573 12.92 -27.36 17.99
C ARG A 573 12.66 -28.73 17.36
N ASP A 574 11.45 -29.26 17.52
CA ASP A 574 11.02 -30.42 16.73
C ASP A 574 10.80 -30.03 15.26
N GLU A 575 10.89 -31.00 14.35
CA GLU A 575 10.71 -30.80 12.91
C GLU A 575 9.37 -30.12 12.56
N VAL A 576 8.33 -30.38 13.36
CA VAL A 576 7.01 -29.73 13.24
C VAL A 576 7.09 -28.23 13.52
N MET A 577 7.84 -27.81 14.55
CA MET A 577 8.02 -26.39 14.88
C MET A 577 8.82 -25.66 13.82
N ILE A 578 9.84 -26.31 13.23
CA ILE A 578 10.62 -25.74 12.12
C ILE A 578 9.74 -25.54 10.88
N ASN A 579 8.85 -26.48 10.58
CA ASN A 579 7.92 -26.34 9.47
C ASN A 579 6.86 -25.25 9.73
N GLN A 580 6.39 -25.12 10.98
CA GLN A 580 5.48 -24.05 11.38
C GLN A 580 6.14 -22.67 11.37
N SER A 581 7.41 -22.55 11.80
CA SER A 581 8.16 -21.29 11.76
C SER A 581 8.37 -20.82 10.33
N LYS A 582 8.75 -21.72 9.41
CA LYS A 582 8.82 -21.42 7.98
C LYS A 582 7.46 -20.92 7.46
N LEU A 583 6.36 -21.60 7.78
CA LEU A 583 5.04 -21.16 7.32
C LEU A 583 4.64 -19.77 7.85
N MET A 584 5.01 -19.45 9.10
CA MET A 584 4.76 -18.15 9.72
C MET A 584 5.63 -17.06 9.08
N LEU A 585 6.93 -17.32 8.91
CA LEU A 585 7.87 -16.37 8.29
C LEU A 585 7.47 -15.99 6.88
N ASN A 586 6.89 -16.94 6.14
CA ASN A 586 6.30 -16.65 4.83
C ASN A 586 5.25 -15.53 4.95
N LYS A 587 4.35 -15.60 5.94
CA LYS A 587 3.34 -14.55 6.18
C LYS A 587 3.92 -13.21 6.61
N CYS A 588 5.08 -13.20 7.24
CA CYS A 588 5.76 -11.97 7.65
C CYS A 588 6.28 -11.16 6.45
N GLY A 589 6.40 -11.76 5.26
CA GLY A 589 6.78 -11.06 4.03
C GLY A 589 8.17 -10.42 4.10
N GLY A 590 9.08 -10.97 4.90
CA GLY A 590 10.44 -10.45 5.08
C GLY A 590 10.52 -9.11 5.82
N LEU A 591 9.47 -8.69 6.55
CA LEU A 591 9.47 -7.45 7.33
C LEU A 591 10.13 -7.66 8.70
N PRO A 592 11.34 -7.13 8.97
CA PRO A 592 12.05 -7.36 10.24
C PRO A 592 11.22 -7.01 11.46
N LYS A 593 10.49 -5.88 11.44
CA LYS A 593 9.66 -5.45 12.57
C LYS A 593 8.57 -6.48 12.93
N VAL A 594 7.99 -7.13 11.92
CA VAL A 594 6.99 -8.19 12.10
C VAL A 594 7.65 -9.49 12.57
N ILE A 595 8.79 -9.86 11.98
CA ILE A 595 9.55 -11.06 12.33
C ILE A 595 9.98 -11.00 13.80
N VAL A 596 10.57 -9.88 14.24
CA VAL A 596 11.03 -9.66 15.62
C VAL A 596 9.85 -9.73 16.60
N ALA A 597 8.75 -9.03 16.30
CA ALA A 597 7.57 -9.06 17.16
C ALA A 597 7.01 -10.48 17.34
N ILE A 598 6.91 -11.23 16.24
CA ILE A 598 6.44 -12.62 16.26
C ILE A 598 7.43 -13.56 16.95
N GLY A 599 8.73 -13.40 16.72
CA GLY A 599 9.79 -14.17 17.38
C GLY A 599 9.71 -14.02 18.90
N ARG A 600 9.64 -12.78 19.38
CA ARG A 600 9.48 -12.47 20.82
C ARG A 600 8.18 -13.02 21.40
N PHE A 601 7.08 -12.95 20.65
CA PHE A 601 5.77 -13.47 21.08
C PHE A 601 5.75 -15.01 21.17
N LEU A 602 6.27 -15.70 20.15
CA LEU A 602 6.28 -17.15 20.09
C LEU A 602 7.30 -17.79 21.03
N ALA A 603 8.39 -17.08 21.35
CA ALA A 603 9.31 -17.49 22.40
C ALA A 603 8.63 -17.57 23.77
N LYS A 604 7.58 -16.77 24.01
CA LYS A 604 6.79 -16.76 25.25
C LYS A 604 5.56 -17.66 25.20
N SER A 605 4.89 -17.76 24.04
CA SER A 605 3.67 -18.55 23.87
C SER A 605 3.78 -19.54 22.71
N LEU A 606 3.65 -20.84 23.00
CA LEU A 606 3.71 -21.92 21.98
C LEU A 606 2.41 -22.03 21.15
N ASN A 607 1.61 -20.96 21.03
CA ASN A 607 0.31 -21.00 20.38
C ASN A 607 0.39 -20.68 18.87
N TRP A 608 1.15 -21.50 18.15
CA TRP A 608 1.41 -21.37 16.72
C TRP A 608 0.15 -21.43 15.85
N GLU A 609 -0.79 -22.30 16.19
CA GLU A 609 -2.00 -22.55 15.38
C GLU A 609 -2.98 -21.37 15.42
N ALA A 610 -3.21 -20.79 16.61
CA ALA A 610 -4.06 -19.62 16.75
C ALA A 610 -3.46 -18.39 16.05
N MET A 611 -2.14 -18.20 16.16
CA MET A 611 -1.43 -17.13 15.46
C MET A 611 -1.53 -17.30 13.94
N ASN A 612 -1.43 -18.53 13.45
CA ASN A 612 -1.46 -18.79 12.01
C ASN A 612 -2.87 -18.59 11.42
N THR A 613 -3.93 -18.97 12.13
CA THR A 613 -5.31 -18.92 11.61
C THR A 613 -5.83 -17.48 11.47
N ASN A 614 -5.47 -16.58 12.38
CA ASN A 614 -5.94 -15.19 12.42
C ASN A 614 -4.77 -14.18 12.44
N PHE A 615 -3.75 -14.44 11.63
CA PHE A 615 -2.46 -13.73 11.62
C PHE A 615 -2.57 -12.20 11.73
N ILE A 616 -3.28 -11.55 10.81
CA ILE A 616 -3.42 -10.08 10.80
C ILE A 616 -4.19 -9.58 12.02
N HIS A 617 -5.29 -10.25 12.37
CA HIS A 617 -6.10 -9.86 13.53
C HIS A 617 -5.30 -9.96 14.84
N GLN A 618 -4.41 -10.95 14.98
CA GLN A 618 -3.54 -11.08 16.14
C GLN A 618 -2.50 -9.95 16.18
N LEU A 619 -1.87 -9.63 15.05
CA LEU A 619 -0.90 -8.53 14.96
C LEU A 619 -1.51 -7.15 15.25
N GLU A 620 -2.81 -6.96 15.01
CA GLU A 620 -3.51 -5.68 15.21
C GLU A 620 -4.07 -5.51 16.64
N ASN A 621 -4.51 -6.60 17.28
CA ASN A 621 -5.32 -6.51 18.50
C ASN A 621 -4.64 -7.11 19.74
N ASN A 622 -3.52 -7.84 19.58
CA ASN A 622 -2.84 -8.45 20.71
C ASN A 622 -1.90 -7.44 21.39
N PRO A 623 -2.09 -7.12 22.69
CA PRO A 623 -1.24 -6.17 23.41
C PRO A 623 0.25 -6.54 23.42
N GLU A 624 0.59 -7.83 23.39
CA GLU A 624 2.00 -8.29 23.35
C GLU A 624 2.69 -7.96 22.02
N LEU A 625 1.92 -7.63 20.98
CA LEU A 625 2.39 -7.26 19.65
C LEU A 625 2.23 -5.75 19.39
N ALA A 626 2.11 -4.93 20.44
CA ALA A 626 1.92 -3.48 20.32
C ALA A 626 3.01 -2.76 19.50
N SER A 627 4.22 -3.34 19.41
CA SER A 627 5.32 -2.79 18.60
C SER A 627 4.96 -2.64 17.11
N VAL A 628 4.10 -3.51 16.57
CA VAL A 628 3.68 -3.46 15.16
C VAL A 628 2.41 -2.62 14.91
N HIS A 629 1.71 -2.14 15.95
CA HIS A 629 0.48 -1.35 15.77
C HIS A 629 0.69 -0.05 14.97
N SER A 630 1.85 0.60 15.16
CA SER A 630 2.26 1.77 14.37
C SER A 630 2.30 1.49 12.86
N MET A 631 2.68 0.27 12.47
CA MET A 631 2.71 -0.16 11.08
C MET A 631 1.29 -0.29 10.51
N PHE A 632 0.32 -0.75 11.30
CA PHE A 632 -1.09 -0.81 10.87
C PHE A 632 -1.73 0.56 10.75
N SER A 633 -1.34 1.50 11.62
CA SER A 633 -1.75 2.91 11.49
C SER A 633 -1.27 3.50 10.16
N TRP A 634 -0.02 3.22 9.79
CA TRP A 634 0.53 3.61 8.48
C TRP A 634 -0.19 2.89 7.32
N LEU A 635 -0.42 1.58 7.40
CA LEU A 635 -1.14 0.82 6.36
C LEU A 635 -2.54 1.39 6.15
N ASP A 636 -3.29 1.60 7.23
CA ASP A 636 -4.63 2.15 7.16
C ASP A 636 -4.59 3.53 6.50
N SER A 637 -3.71 4.43 6.94
CA SER A 637 -3.52 5.75 6.29
C SER A 637 -3.18 5.63 4.80
N TYR A 638 -2.23 4.74 4.46
CA TYR A 638 -1.80 4.51 3.09
C TYR A 638 -2.95 4.03 2.19
N PHE A 639 -3.72 3.02 2.63
CA PHE A 639 -4.84 2.49 1.85
C PHE A 639 -6.00 3.47 1.73
N HIS A 640 -6.23 4.32 2.75
CA HIS A 640 -7.23 5.38 2.68
C HIS A 640 -6.84 6.47 1.67
N ASN A 641 -5.57 6.88 1.66
CA ASN A 641 -5.04 7.97 0.82
C ASN A 641 -4.50 7.49 -0.54
N CYS A 642 -4.51 6.19 -0.81
CA CYS A 642 -4.05 5.62 -2.08
C CYS A 642 -4.89 6.14 -3.26
N PRO A 643 -4.28 6.50 -4.41
CA PRO A 643 -5.03 6.92 -5.59
C PRO A 643 -6.05 5.88 -6.04
N ASP A 644 -7.23 6.33 -6.41
CA ASP A 644 -8.37 5.47 -6.73
C ASP A 644 -8.12 4.59 -7.97
N GLU A 645 -7.23 5.00 -8.88
CA GLU A 645 -6.84 4.21 -10.04
C GLU A 645 -5.94 3.02 -9.66
N LEU A 646 -5.19 3.12 -8.56
CA LEU A 646 -4.25 2.10 -8.10
C LEU A 646 -4.92 1.07 -7.19
N LYS A 647 -5.93 1.48 -6.40
CA LYS A 647 -6.66 0.61 -5.46
C LYS A 647 -7.14 -0.71 -6.10
N PRO A 648 -7.84 -0.71 -7.26
CA PRO A 648 -8.27 -1.96 -7.90
C PRO A 648 -7.12 -2.89 -8.25
N CYS A 649 -5.96 -2.34 -8.66
CA CYS A 649 -4.77 -3.13 -8.98
C CYS A 649 -4.16 -3.79 -7.73
N ILE A 650 -4.16 -3.10 -6.58
CA ILE A 650 -3.69 -3.65 -5.30
C ILE A 650 -4.59 -4.79 -4.86
N PHE A 651 -5.91 -4.59 -4.82
CA PHE A 651 -6.85 -5.64 -4.40
C PHE A 651 -6.84 -6.86 -5.34
N TYR A 652 -6.59 -6.64 -6.63
CA TYR A 652 -6.45 -7.71 -7.62
C TYR A 652 -5.30 -8.68 -7.32
N LEU A 653 -4.27 -8.26 -6.57
CA LEU A 653 -3.15 -9.13 -6.21
C LEU A 653 -3.60 -10.33 -5.38
N SER A 654 -4.64 -10.18 -4.54
CA SER A 654 -5.15 -11.27 -3.70
C SER A 654 -5.68 -12.49 -4.47
N ILE A 655 -5.92 -12.35 -5.79
CA ILE A 655 -6.30 -13.46 -6.68
C ILE A 655 -5.23 -14.54 -6.74
N PHE A 656 -3.96 -14.16 -6.67
CA PHE A 656 -2.86 -15.10 -6.84
C PHE A 656 -2.49 -15.74 -5.50
N PRO A 657 -2.22 -17.06 -5.46
CA PRO A 657 -1.86 -17.74 -4.23
C PRO A 657 -0.45 -17.35 -3.77
N ARG A 658 -0.15 -17.65 -2.50
CA ARG A 658 1.17 -17.37 -1.90
C ARG A 658 2.29 -18.00 -2.72
N ARG A 659 3.39 -17.27 -2.86
CA ARG A 659 4.61 -17.71 -3.58
C ARG A 659 4.36 -18.19 -5.02
N HIS A 660 3.25 -17.81 -5.63
CA HIS A 660 3.02 -18.06 -7.04
C HIS A 660 3.76 -17.02 -7.86
N GLY A 661 4.74 -17.46 -8.64
CA GLY A 661 5.44 -16.60 -9.58
C GLY A 661 4.49 -16.06 -10.65
N ILE A 662 4.27 -14.76 -10.66
CA ILE A 662 3.40 -14.08 -11.62
C ILE A 662 4.26 -13.47 -12.70
N ARG A 663 3.93 -13.72 -13.96
CA ARG A 663 4.61 -13.00 -15.06
C ARG A 663 4.08 -11.58 -15.10
N ARG A 664 4.97 -10.58 -15.03
CA ARG A 664 4.64 -9.16 -15.08
C ARG A 664 3.60 -8.81 -16.16
N ARG A 665 3.86 -9.22 -17.41
CA ARG A 665 2.95 -8.97 -18.54
C ARG A 665 1.60 -9.70 -18.46
N ARG A 666 1.52 -10.83 -17.77
CA ARG A 666 0.24 -11.53 -17.53
C ARG A 666 -0.62 -10.66 -16.61
N LEU A 667 -0.04 -10.14 -15.54
CA LEU A 667 -0.73 -9.26 -14.60
C LEU A 667 -1.22 -7.96 -15.26
N VAL A 668 -0.34 -7.25 -15.97
CA VAL A 668 -0.71 -5.99 -16.65
C VAL A 668 -1.83 -6.18 -17.66
N ARG A 669 -1.79 -7.24 -18.49
CA ARG A 669 -2.86 -7.51 -19.47
C ARG A 669 -4.19 -7.88 -18.83
N ARG A 670 -4.16 -8.51 -17.65
CA ARG A 670 -5.37 -8.76 -16.87
C ARG A 670 -5.97 -7.45 -16.37
N TRP A 671 -5.16 -6.53 -15.85
CA TRP A 671 -5.64 -5.19 -15.46
C TRP A 671 -6.24 -4.40 -16.63
N ILE A 672 -5.66 -4.50 -17.83
CA ILE A 672 -6.22 -3.89 -19.05
C ILE A 672 -7.59 -4.52 -19.39
N ALA A 673 -7.67 -5.85 -19.34
CA ALA A 673 -8.92 -6.56 -19.64
C ALA A 673 -10.03 -6.28 -18.61
N GLU A 674 -9.68 -6.11 -17.33
CA GLU A 674 -10.62 -5.62 -16.31
C GLU A 674 -11.06 -4.18 -16.56
N GLY A 675 -10.19 -3.37 -17.16
CA GLY A 675 -10.36 -1.94 -17.33
C GLY A 675 -9.83 -1.13 -16.15
N TYR A 676 -8.94 -1.69 -15.33
CA TYR A 676 -8.21 -0.95 -14.28
C TYR A 676 -7.09 -0.10 -14.86
N SER A 677 -6.53 -0.54 -15.99
CA SER A 677 -5.67 0.28 -16.82
C SER A 677 -6.37 0.59 -18.14
N ARG A 678 -6.55 1.88 -18.42
CA ARG A 678 -7.26 2.39 -19.61
C ARG A 678 -6.35 3.36 -20.37
N ASP A 679 -6.67 3.57 -21.65
CA ASP A 679 -6.06 4.62 -22.44
C ASP A 679 -6.48 5.99 -21.86
N THR A 680 -5.54 6.92 -21.78
CA THR A 680 -5.77 8.31 -21.39
C THR A 680 -5.26 9.23 -22.51
N ASP A 681 -5.65 10.51 -22.50
CA ASP A 681 -5.36 11.48 -23.58
C ASP A 681 -3.87 11.65 -23.95
N GLY A 682 -2.95 11.09 -23.15
CA GLY A 682 -1.51 11.06 -23.44
C GLY A 682 -0.81 9.70 -23.32
N ASN A 683 -1.47 8.64 -22.85
CA ASN A 683 -0.81 7.35 -22.57
C ASN A 683 -1.69 6.13 -22.90
N LEU A 684 -1.05 5.07 -23.41
CA LEU A 684 -1.70 3.78 -23.66
C LEU A 684 -1.94 3.02 -22.35
N ALA A 685 -2.98 2.18 -22.32
CA ALA A 685 -3.31 1.30 -21.21
C ALA A 685 -2.16 0.38 -20.80
N GLU A 686 -1.30 -0.04 -21.74
CA GLU A 686 -0.10 -0.82 -21.42
C GLU A 686 0.92 0.01 -20.63
N VAL A 687 1.15 1.27 -21.02
CA VAL A 687 2.07 2.18 -20.31
C VAL A 687 1.53 2.53 -18.92
N ASN A 688 0.24 2.85 -18.82
CA ASN A 688 -0.40 3.14 -17.53
C ASN A 688 -0.33 1.92 -16.60
N GLY A 689 -0.57 0.71 -17.11
CA GLY A 689 -0.49 -0.51 -16.33
C GLY A 689 0.93 -0.84 -15.87
N GLU A 690 1.94 -0.55 -16.69
CA GLU A 690 3.35 -0.69 -16.30
C GLU A 690 3.77 0.35 -15.25
N ASN A 691 3.24 1.58 -15.31
CA ASN A 691 3.46 2.59 -14.28
C ASN A 691 2.85 2.15 -12.95
N TYR A 692 1.64 1.60 -12.95
CA TYR A 692 1.02 1.03 -11.74
C TYR A 692 1.85 -0.12 -11.18
N PHE A 693 2.29 -1.05 -12.03
CA PHE A 693 3.18 -2.14 -11.62
C PHE A 693 4.46 -1.61 -10.94
N SER A 694 5.14 -0.64 -11.58
CA SER A 694 6.34 -0.03 -11.03
C SER A 694 6.09 0.65 -9.67
N ARG A 695 4.94 1.29 -9.47
CA ARG A 695 4.56 1.82 -8.15
C ARG A 695 4.40 0.71 -7.10
N LEU A 696 3.77 -0.40 -7.44
CA LEU A 696 3.60 -1.54 -6.51
C LEU A 696 4.93 -2.22 -6.15
N VAL A 697 5.87 -2.30 -7.10
CA VAL A 697 7.24 -2.74 -6.83
C VAL A 697 7.96 -1.78 -5.90
N ASN A 698 7.82 -0.47 -6.13
CA ASN A 698 8.40 0.54 -5.26
C ASN A 698 7.87 0.39 -3.83
N LEU A 699 6.57 0.15 -3.66
CA LEU A 699 5.94 -0.05 -2.35
C LEU A 699 6.29 -1.40 -1.69
N SER A 700 7.16 -2.21 -2.30
CA SER A 700 7.52 -3.56 -1.85
C SER A 700 6.32 -4.51 -1.70
N MET A 701 5.18 -4.19 -2.33
CA MET A 701 4.03 -5.09 -2.43
C MET A 701 4.26 -6.19 -3.46
N LEU A 702 5.09 -5.90 -4.48
CA LEU A 702 5.57 -6.86 -5.48
C LEU A 702 7.10 -6.92 -5.42
N THR A 703 7.68 -8.12 -5.42
CA THR A 703 9.12 -8.32 -5.57
C THR A 703 9.43 -8.75 -7.00
N ASP A 704 10.44 -8.13 -7.63
CA ASP A 704 10.90 -8.46 -8.97
C ASP A 704 12.07 -9.45 -8.86
N ALA A 705 11.86 -10.71 -9.24
CA ALA A 705 12.82 -11.80 -9.03
C ALA A 705 14.12 -11.67 -9.85
N GLU A 706 14.23 -10.66 -10.72
CA GLU A 706 15.36 -10.48 -11.64
C GLU A 706 16.36 -9.39 -11.25
N ARG A 707 16.14 -8.63 -10.17
CA ARG A 707 17.12 -7.62 -9.73
C ARG A 707 18.21 -8.16 -8.82
N ASP A 708 18.02 -9.34 -8.22
CA ASP A 708 18.91 -9.83 -7.15
C ASP A 708 20.07 -10.72 -7.66
N VAL A 709 20.37 -10.75 -8.97
CA VAL A 709 21.49 -11.54 -9.57
C VAL A 709 22.58 -10.65 -10.19
N ASN A 710 22.70 -9.40 -9.75
CA ASN A 710 23.77 -8.50 -10.19
C ASN A 710 24.74 -8.14 -9.06
N VAL A 711 25.02 -9.06 -8.13
CA VAL A 711 26.08 -8.89 -7.13
C VAL A 711 27.05 -10.06 -7.19
N ALA A 712 28.34 -9.71 -7.21
CA ALA A 712 29.56 -10.52 -7.16
C ALA A 712 29.98 -11.25 -8.45
N GLY A 713 31.14 -10.81 -8.98
CA GLY A 713 31.71 -11.27 -10.24
C GLY A 713 32.23 -12.70 -10.22
N THR A 714 32.00 -13.39 -11.33
CA THR A 714 33.01 -14.24 -11.96
C THR A 714 32.95 -14.00 -13.47
N ALA A 715 34.08 -13.54 -14.01
CA ALA A 715 34.28 -13.38 -15.43
C ALA A 715 34.50 -14.77 -16.07
N THR A 716 33.43 -15.49 -16.36
CA THR A 716 33.44 -16.56 -17.37
C THR A 716 32.23 -16.37 -18.28
N GLY A 717 32.52 -16.10 -19.55
CA GLY A 717 31.53 -15.72 -20.54
C GLY A 717 30.53 -16.82 -20.85
N ALA A 718 29.28 -16.59 -20.47
CA ALA A 718 28.08 -17.02 -21.18
C ALA A 718 26.91 -16.18 -20.65
N GLY A 719 26.66 -15.03 -21.26
CA GLY A 719 25.54 -14.16 -20.91
C GLY A 719 24.21 -14.85 -21.21
N THR A 720 23.70 -15.65 -20.28
CA THR A 720 22.35 -16.20 -20.35
C THR A 720 21.36 -15.06 -20.26
N GLY A 721 20.54 -14.92 -21.31
CA GLY A 721 19.68 -13.77 -21.52
C GLY A 721 18.78 -13.49 -20.32
N ARG A 722 18.66 -12.20 -19.96
CA ARG A 722 17.73 -11.69 -18.96
C ARG A 722 16.36 -12.38 -19.13
N ARG A 723 16.02 -13.19 -18.13
CA ARG A 723 14.85 -14.10 -18.09
C ARG A 723 13.56 -13.25 -18.22
N MET A 724 12.39 -13.88 -18.25
CA MET A 724 11.14 -13.12 -18.27
C MET A 724 10.79 -12.68 -16.85
N ALA A 725 10.81 -11.37 -16.56
CA ALA A 725 10.51 -10.81 -15.22
C ALA A 725 9.30 -11.46 -14.55
N MET A 726 9.60 -12.38 -13.63
CA MET A 726 8.65 -12.98 -12.70
C MET A 726 8.59 -12.08 -11.48
N CYS A 727 7.39 -11.82 -10.99
CA CYS A 727 7.18 -11.10 -9.75
C CYS A 727 6.40 -11.96 -8.77
N ASN A 728 6.72 -11.82 -7.50
CA ASN A 728 5.97 -12.42 -6.41
C ASN A 728 5.24 -11.31 -5.65
N ILE A 729 4.08 -11.65 -5.10
CA ILE A 729 3.40 -10.76 -4.16
C ILE A 729 4.06 -10.95 -2.80
N ASN A 730 4.28 -9.85 -2.10
CA ASN A 730 4.69 -9.90 -0.71
C ASN A 730 3.56 -10.51 0.13
N ASP A 731 3.85 -11.63 0.78
CA ASP A 731 2.85 -12.44 1.48
C ASP A 731 2.20 -11.69 2.66
N PHE A 732 2.90 -10.77 3.33
CA PHE A 732 2.32 -9.94 4.40
C PHE A 732 1.19 -9.06 3.88
N PHE A 733 1.43 -8.35 2.78
CA PHE A 733 0.39 -7.53 2.14
C PHE A 733 -0.76 -8.38 1.61
N ARG A 734 -0.48 -9.58 1.09
CA ARG A 734 -1.53 -10.51 0.68
C ARG A 734 -2.43 -10.88 1.86
N GLU A 735 -1.85 -11.24 3.01
CA GLU A 735 -2.61 -11.55 4.22
C GLU A 735 -3.45 -10.35 4.67
N TYR A 736 -2.87 -9.14 4.67
CA TYR A 736 -3.58 -7.90 5.04
C TYR A 736 -4.76 -7.61 4.10
N ILE A 737 -4.56 -7.72 2.78
CA ILE A 737 -5.63 -7.48 1.80
C ILE A 737 -6.77 -8.50 1.96
N VAL A 738 -6.43 -9.78 2.18
CA VAL A 738 -7.41 -10.85 2.35
C VAL A 738 -8.18 -10.69 3.67
N SER A 739 -7.53 -10.26 4.76
CA SER A 739 -8.18 -10.11 6.07
C SER A 739 -9.18 -8.95 6.11
N ARG A 740 -8.89 -7.85 5.40
CA ARG A 740 -9.64 -6.59 5.55
C ARG A 740 -11.04 -6.58 4.91
N ARG A 741 -11.47 -7.62 4.17
CA ARG A 741 -12.77 -7.72 3.45
C ARG A 741 -13.29 -6.34 3.01
N MET A 742 -12.42 -5.55 2.38
CA MET A 742 -12.75 -4.18 2.02
C MET A 742 -13.99 -4.22 1.12
N GLU A 743 -14.87 -3.21 1.19
CA GLU A 743 -16.06 -3.18 0.31
C GLU A 743 -15.69 -3.28 -1.18
N GLU A 744 -14.44 -2.92 -1.52
CA GLU A 744 -13.82 -3.00 -2.86
C GLU A 744 -13.14 -4.35 -3.13
N ASN A 745 -12.80 -5.13 -2.09
CA ASN A 745 -12.20 -6.45 -2.21
C ASN A 745 -13.28 -7.48 -2.58
N HIS A 746 -13.62 -7.50 -3.86
CA HIS A 746 -14.59 -8.42 -4.45
C HIS A 746 -13.96 -9.77 -4.85
N VAL A 747 -12.80 -10.13 -4.30
CA VAL A 747 -12.14 -11.41 -4.56
C VAL A 747 -12.64 -12.45 -3.56
N PHE A 748 -13.00 -13.63 -4.07
CA PHE A 748 -13.30 -14.79 -3.23
C PHE A 748 -12.71 -16.05 -3.86
N ALA A 749 -12.30 -16.97 -2.99
CA ALA A 749 -11.68 -18.22 -3.38
C ALA A 749 -12.53 -19.44 -2.99
N LEU A 750 -12.47 -20.47 -3.83
CA LEU A 750 -12.85 -21.83 -3.47
C LEU A 750 -11.57 -22.59 -3.14
N GLU A 751 -11.45 -23.02 -1.89
CA GLU A 751 -10.27 -23.64 -1.29
C GLU A 751 -10.73 -24.82 -0.41
N GLY A 752 -9.94 -25.89 -0.38
CA GLY A 752 -10.20 -27.08 0.44
C GLY A 752 -11.64 -27.60 0.34
N ARG A 753 -12.28 -27.80 1.50
CA ARG A 753 -13.72 -28.09 1.59
C ARG A 753 -14.48 -26.83 1.96
N CYS A 754 -15.27 -26.33 1.03
CA CYS A 754 -16.08 -25.14 1.23
C CYS A 754 -17.43 -25.47 1.87
N SER A 755 -17.84 -24.71 2.89
CA SER A 755 -19.18 -24.86 3.47
C SER A 755 -20.27 -24.43 2.48
N GLN A 756 -21.35 -25.20 2.43
CA GLN A 756 -22.52 -24.94 1.58
C GLN A 756 -23.38 -23.76 2.08
N THR A 757 -23.14 -23.26 3.30
CA THR A 757 -24.03 -22.33 4.01
C THR A 757 -23.90 -20.87 3.57
N THR A 758 -22.88 -20.51 2.77
CA THR A 758 -22.61 -19.12 2.41
C THR A 758 -22.89 -18.85 0.92
N ARG A 759 -23.82 -17.91 0.64
CA ARG A 759 -23.90 -17.28 -0.69
C ARG A 759 -22.67 -16.40 -0.87
N ARG A 760 -21.80 -16.76 -1.81
CA ARG A 760 -20.58 -16.01 -2.14
C ARG A 760 -20.89 -15.06 -3.29
N THR A 761 -20.45 -13.82 -3.15
CA THR A 761 -20.61 -12.76 -4.14
C THR A 761 -19.28 -12.06 -4.34
N GLY A 762 -18.99 -11.63 -5.56
CA GLY A 762 -17.76 -10.91 -5.88
C GLY A 762 -17.52 -10.81 -7.38
N ARG A 763 -16.40 -10.17 -7.73
CA ARG A 763 -15.97 -9.90 -9.10
C ARG A 763 -14.91 -10.87 -9.59
N HIS A 764 -14.13 -11.42 -8.66
CA HIS A 764 -13.00 -12.27 -8.99
C HIS A 764 -13.12 -13.57 -8.23
N LEU A 765 -13.27 -14.66 -8.97
CA LEU A 765 -13.33 -16.00 -8.45
C LEU A 765 -11.99 -16.69 -8.65
N VAL A 766 -11.45 -17.22 -7.56
CA VAL A 766 -10.26 -18.07 -7.56
C VAL A 766 -10.66 -19.51 -7.31
N ILE A 767 -10.24 -20.41 -8.18
CA ILE A 767 -10.32 -21.85 -7.96
C ILE A 767 -8.92 -22.32 -7.55
N ASP A 768 -8.74 -22.57 -6.26
CA ASP A 768 -7.46 -23.03 -5.74
C ASP A 768 -7.23 -24.51 -6.08
N LYS A 769 -5.96 -24.90 -6.11
CA LYS A 769 -5.54 -26.29 -6.36
C LYS A 769 -6.04 -27.28 -5.31
N SER A 770 -6.30 -26.83 -4.09
CA SER A 770 -6.75 -27.66 -2.97
C SER A 770 -8.26 -27.92 -2.97
N TRP A 771 -9.03 -27.25 -3.84
CA TRP A 771 -10.48 -27.34 -3.81
C TRP A 771 -11.00 -28.72 -4.24
N ASP A 772 -11.95 -29.26 -3.48
CA ASP A 772 -12.53 -30.59 -3.69
C ASP A 772 -13.39 -30.73 -4.97
N GLY A 773 -13.84 -29.61 -5.53
CA GLY A 773 -14.65 -29.58 -6.74
C GLY A 773 -16.14 -29.81 -6.50
N ASP A 774 -16.67 -29.48 -5.31
CA ASP A 774 -18.10 -29.59 -5.03
C ASP A 774 -18.95 -28.65 -5.92
N GLU A 775 -19.61 -29.23 -6.92
CA GLU A 775 -20.48 -28.53 -7.86
C GLU A 775 -21.66 -27.81 -7.16
N SER A 776 -22.16 -28.35 -6.04
CA SER A 776 -23.27 -27.75 -5.30
C SER A 776 -22.87 -26.42 -4.66
N VAL A 777 -21.62 -26.32 -4.18
CA VAL A 777 -21.04 -25.06 -3.68
C VAL A 777 -20.91 -24.07 -4.82
N PHE A 778 -20.39 -24.51 -5.97
CA PHE A 778 -20.21 -23.66 -7.14
C PHE A 778 -21.54 -23.08 -7.65
N ASN A 779 -22.59 -23.91 -7.69
CA ASN A 779 -23.91 -23.49 -8.19
C ASN A 779 -24.64 -22.48 -7.29
N ARG A 780 -24.22 -22.31 -6.04
CA ARG A 780 -24.77 -21.30 -5.08
C ARG A 780 -24.13 -19.92 -5.22
N ILE A 781 -23.07 -19.79 -6.00
CA ILE A 781 -22.34 -18.52 -6.20
C ILE A 781 -23.20 -17.57 -7.05
N GLU A 782 -23.18 -16.28 -6.69
CA GLU A 782 -23.81 -15.24 -7.49
C GLU A 782 -22.85 -14.72 -8.57
N PHE A 783 -23.18 -15.01 -9.83
CA PHE A 783 -22.33 -14.69 -10.99
C PHE A 783 -22.64 -13.35 -11.65
N SER A 784 -23.66 -12.63 -11.17
CA SER A 784 -24.17 -11.37 -11.76
C SER A 784 -23.07 -10.33 -11.98
N ARG A 785 -22.09 -10.29 -11.07
CA ARG A 785 -20.99 -9.30 -11.05
C ARG A 785 -19.62 -9.91 -11.35
N LEU A 786 -19.55 -11.20 -11.73
CA LEU A 786 -18.28 -11.91 -11.88
C LEU A 786 -17.57 -11.52 -13.18
N ARG A 787 -16.40 -10.89 -13.05
CA ARG A 787 -15.56 -10.37 -14.15
C ARG A 787 -14.30 -11.18 -14.41
N SER A 788 -13.74 -11.84 -13.39
CA SER A 788 -12.57 -12.72 -13.53
C SER A 788 -12.81 -14.11 -12.94
N VAL A 789 -12.30 -15.13 -13.62
CA VAL A 789 -12.08 -16.47 -13.08
C VAL A 789 -10.62 -16.85 -13.30
N THR A 790 -9.95 -17.31 -12.25
CA THR A 790 -8.59 -17.87 -12.33
C THR A 790 -8.57 -19.26 -11.71
N VAL A 791 -8.03 -20.22 -12.45
CA VAL A 791 -7.97 -21.63 -12.04
C VAL A 791 -6.53 -22.06 -11.84
N PHE A 792 -6.17 -22.37 -10.60
CA PHE A 792 -4.86 -22.93 -10.23
C PHE A 792 -4.88 -24.45 -10.05
N GLY A 793 -6.08 -25.05 -10.01
CA GLY A 793 -6.32 -26.47 -9.84
C GLY A 793 -6.75 -27.21 -11.12
N PRO A 794 -7.26 -28.44 -10.99
CA PRO A 794 -7.78 -29.20 -12.13
C PRO A 794 -9.07 -28.58 -12.69
N TRP A 795 -9.22 -28.59 -14.01
CA TRP A 795 -10.44 -28.13 -14.67
C TRP A 795 -11.62 -29.06 -14.35
N LYS A 796 -12.79 -28.46 -14.09
CA LYS A 796 -14.07 -29.16 -14.01
C LYS A 796 -15.04 -28.57 -15.04
N PRO A 797 -15.70 -29.38 -15.89
CA PRO A 797 -16.57 -28.86 -16.95
C PRO A 797 -17.70 -27.92 -16.50
N PHE A 798 -18.22 -28.11 -15.27
CA PHE A 798 -19.26 -27.25 -14.71
C PHE A 798 -18.77 -25.82 -14.43
N LEU A 799 -17.45 -25.58 -14.34
CA LEU A 799 -16.88 -24.24 -14.16
C LEU A 799 -17.23 -23.30 -15.31
N ALA A 800 -17.49 -23.84 -16.51
CA ALA A 800 -18.00 -23.08 -17.64
C ALA A 800 -19.51 -22.83 -17.50
N SER A 801 -19.91 -21.93 -16.61
CA SER A 801 -21.32 -21.57 -16.41
C SER A 801 -21.80 -20.50 -17.39
N ASP A 802 -23.03 -20.64 -17.90
CA ASP A 802 -23.74 -19.63 -18.69
C ASP A 802 -24.26 -18.45 -17.86
N LYS A 803 -24.22 -18.58 -16.52
CA LYS A 803 -24.55 -17.49 -15.58
C LYS A 803 -23.49 -16.39 -15.54
N MET A 804 -22.25 -16.67 -15.98
CA MET A 804 -21.12 -15.72 -15.97
C MET A 804 -21.14 -14.77 -17.19
N ARG A 805 -22.23 -14.01 -17.33
CA ARG A 805 -22.50 -13.24 -18.57
C ARG A 805 -21.55 -12.05 -18.78
N VAL A 806 -21.00 -11.49 -17.70
CA VAL A 806 -20.13 -10.29 -17.71
C VAL A 806 -18.63 -10.63 -17.57
N LEU A 807 -18.26 -11.90 -17.74
CA LEU A 807 -16.88 -12.35 -17.55
C LEU A 807 -15.94 -11.77 -18.62
N ARG A 808 -14.89 -11.08 -18.16
CA ARG A 808 -13.85 -10.42 -18.98
C ARG A 808 -12.54 -11.21 -19.00
N VAL A 809 -12.15 -11.78 -17.86
CA VAL A 809 -10.87 -12.48 -17.70
C VAL A 809 -11.12 -13.95 -17.37
N LEU A 810 -10.62 -14.84 -18.23
CA LEU A 810 -10.55 -16.27 -17.95
C LEU A 810 -9.10 -16.74 -18.07
N ASP A 811 -8.52 -17.06 -16.92
CA ASP A 811 -7.12 -17.44 -16.80
C ASP A 811 -7.00 -18.91 -16.35
N LEU A 812 -6.69 -19.77 -17.32
CA LEU A 812 -6.53 -21.22 -17.16
C LEU A 812 -5.07 -21.65 -17.32
N GLU A 813 -4.14 -20.74 -17.03
CA GLU A 813 -2.72 -21.02 -17.17
C GLU A 813 -2.29 -22.20 -16.27
N GLY A 814 -1.72 -23.24 -16.90
CA GLY A 814 -1.25 -24.44 -16.22
C GLY A 814 -2.38 -25.38 -15.74
N THR A 815 -3.63 -25.12 -16.10
CA THR A 815 -4.77 -25.95 -15.69
C THR A 815 -4.72 -27.33 -16.37
N GLU A 816 -4.87 -28.38 -15.56
CA GLU A 816 -4.92 -29.77 -16.00
C GLU A 816 -6.36 -30.23 -16.34
N GLY A 817 -6.48 -31.27 -17.17
CA GLY A 817 -7.77 -31.87 -17.53
C GLY A 817 -8.63 -31.08 -18.53
N LEU A 818 -8.14 -29.96 -19.05
CA LEU A 818 -8.84 -29.13 -20.03
C LEU A 818 -8.72 -29.70 -21.46
N THR A 819 -9.84 -29.87 -22.16
CA THR A 819 -9.89 -30.46 -23.51
C THR A 819 -10.41 -29.48 -24.58
N ASP A 820 -10.21 -29.82 -25.86
CA ASP A 820 -10.76 -29.05 -27.00
C ASP A 820 -12.29 -28.83 -26.91
N ASN A 821 -13.03 -29.80 -26.36
CA ASN A 821 -14.49 -29.70 -26.22
C ASN A 821 -14.88 -28.70 -25.12
N ASP A 822 -14.09 -28.59 -24.05
CA ASP A 822 -14.30 -27.59 -23.01
C ASP A 822 -14.10 -26.19 -23.57
N ILE A 823 -13.06 -25.96 -24.38
CA ILE A 823 -12.83 -24.67 -25.05
C ILE A 823 -14.03 -24.28 -25.92
N LYS A 824 -14.60 -25.25 -26.65
CA LYS A 824 -15.80 -25.04 -27.45
C LYS A 824 -16.98 -24.58 -26.59
N ASN A 825 -17.15 -25.15 -25.40
CA ASN A 825 -18.21 -24.78 -24.46
C ASN A 825 -17.96 -23.41 -23.82
N ILE A 826 -16.74 -23.14 -23.34
CA ILE A 826 -16.30 -21.86 -22.77
C ILE A 826 -16.60 -20.72 -23.75
N VAL A 827 -16.10 -20.82 -24.98
CA VAL A 827 -16.25 -19.79 -26.02
C VAL A 827 -17.72 -19.59 -26.42
N LYS A 828 -18.56 -20.63 -26.29
CA LYS A 828 -19.99 -20.53 -26.58
C LYS A 828 -20.75 -19.80 -25.46
N ARG A 829 -20.37 -20.01 -24.20
CA ARG A 829 -21.08 -19.52 -23.02
C ARG A 829 -20.60 -18.14 -22.56
N LEU A 830 -19.36 -17.76 -22.87
CA LEU A 830 -18.68 -16.57 -22.33
C LEU A 830 -18.31 -15.58 -23.47
N PRO A 831 -19.28 -14.89 -24.07
CA PRO A 831 -19.04 -14.07 -25.27
C PRO A 831 -18.29 -12.75 -25.01
N ARG A 832 -18.20 -12.30 -23.76
CA ARG A 832 -17.63 -10.99 -23.36
C ARG A 832 -16.16 -11.05 -22.95
N LEU A 833 -15.51 -12.20 -23.09
CA LEU A 833 -14.10 -12.36 -22.75
C LEU A 833 -13.21 -11.36 -23.50
N LYS A 834 -12.37 -10.66 -22.73
CA LYS A 834 -11.29 -9.78 -23.18
C LYS A 834 -9.93 -10.44 -23.03
N PHE A 835 -9.77 -11.33 -22.05
CA PHE A 835 -8.54 -12.09 -21.81
C PHE A 835 -8.83 -13.58 -21.70
N LEU A 836 -8.14 -14.39 -22.50
CA LEU A 836 -8.16 -15.84 -22.43
C LEU A 836 -6.72 -16.39 -22.41
N SER A 837 -6.34 -17.01 -21.30
CA SER A 837 -5.08 -17.76 -21.20
C SER A 837 -5.36 -19.25 -21.10
N LEU A 838 -4.80 -20.00 -22.04
CA LEU A 838 -4.76 -21.46 -22.11
C LEU A 838 -3.31 -21.97 -22.00
N ARG A 839 -2.40 -21.09 -21.54
CA ARG A 839 -0.97 -21.36 -21.54
C ARG A 839 -0.67 -22.59 -20.68
N GLY A 840 0.14 -23.52 -21.18
CA GLY A 840 0.52 -24.73 -20.43
C GLY A 840 -0.53 -25.84 -20.41
N CYS A 841 -1.70 -25.65 -21.02
CA CYS A 841 -2.71 -26.71 -21.16
C CYS A 841 -2.31 -27.68 -22.28
N LYS A 842 -1.57 -28.74 -21.93
CA LYS A 842 -0.93 -29.67 -22.88
C LYS A 842 -1.92 -30.45 -23.79
N HIS A 843 -3.16 -30.67 -23.34
CA HIS A 843 -4.18 -31.45 -24.06
C HIS A 843 -5.08 -30.64 -25.00
N ILE A 844 -4.70 -29.39 -25.30
CA ILE A 844 -5.41 -28.55 -26.27
C ILE A 844 -4.67 -28.61 -27.60
N PHE A 845 -5.33 -29.15 -28.61
CA PHE A 845 -4.78 -29.36 -29.94
C PHE A 845 -5.36 -28.39 -30.96
N ARG A 846 -6.61 -27.95 -30.77
CA ARG A 846 -7.31 -27.11 -31.74
C ARG A 846 -8.19 -26.07 -31.07
N LEU A 847 -8.11 -24.83 -31.57
CA LEU A 847 -9.05 -23.79 -31.19
C LEU A 847 -10.33 -23.89 -32.04
N PRO A 848 -11.53 -23.75 -31.43
CA PRO A 848 -12.78 -23.91 -32.15
C PRO A 848 -13.08 -22.73 -33.08
N LYS A 849 -13.77 -22.99 -34.20
CA LYS A 849 -14.22 -21.92 -35.12
C LYS A 849 -15.13 -20.88 -34.44
N SER A 850 -15.81 -21.24 -33.34
CA SER A 850 -16.61 -20.31 -32.53
C SER A 850 -15.77 -19.22 -31.85
N LEU A 851 -14.43 -19.33 -31.81
CA LEU A 851 -13.55 -18.32 -31.21
C LEU A 851 -13.78 -16.93 -31.81
N GLY A 852 -14.07 -16.84 -33.12
CA GLY A 852 -14.42 -15.58 -33.79
C GLY A 852 -15.71 -14.91 -33.30
N ARG A 853 -16.44 -15.49 -32.33
CA ARG A 853 -17.57 -14.85 -31.65
C ARG A 853 -17.11 -13.93 -30.52
N LEU A 854 -15.91 -14.13 -29.97
CA LEU A 854 -15.36 -13.33 -28.87
C LEU A 854 -14.85 -11.97 -29.36
N ARG A 855 -15.73 -11.14 -29.92
CA ARG A 855 -15.33 -9.87 -30.57
C ARG A 855 -14.63 -8.88 -29.63
N GLN A 856 -14.72 -9.09 -28.32
CA GLN A 856 -14.05 -8.31 -27.27
C GLN A 856 -12.64 -8.79 -26.93
N LEU A 857 -12.22 -9.94 -27.45
CA LEU A 857 -10.97 -10.55 -27.05
C LEU A 857 -9.80 -9.63 -27.43
N GLN A 858 -9.06 -9.19 -26.42
CA GLN A 858 -7.85 -8.36 -26.52
C GLN A 858 -6.59 -9.22 -26.40
N THR A 859 -6.62 -10.24 -25.53
CA THR A 859 -5.49 -11.15 -25.29
C THR A 859 -5.91 -12.61 -25.46
N LEU A 860 -5.15 -13.34 -26.28
CA LEU A 860 -5.20 -14.79 -26.42
C LEU A 860 -3.81 -15.38 -26.17
N ASP A 861 -3.66 -16.18 -25.12
CA ASP A 861 -2.41 -16.91 -24.82
C ASP A 861 -2.61 -18.42 -24.94
N VAL A 862 -1.93 -19.03 -25.91
CA VAL A 862 -1.96 -20.47 -26.23
C VAL A 862 -0.54 -21.05 -26.26
N ARG A 863 0.44 -20.39 -25.63
CA ARG A 863 1.80 -20.93 -25.51
C ARG A 863 1.82 -22.23 -24.70
N HIS A 864 2.75 -23.13 -25.01
CA HIS A 864 2.85 -24.46 -24.41
C HIS A 864 1.57 -25.31 -24.51
N THR A 865 0.79 -25.08 -25.57
CA THR A 865 -0.29 -25.98 -25.99
C THR A 865 0.17 -26.75 -27.24
N ALA A 866 -0.63 -27.73 -27.69
CA ALA A 866 -0.40 -28.46 -28.93
C ALA A 866 -1.13 -27.82 -30.13
N VAL A 867 -1.54 -26.55 -30.03
CA VAL A 867 -2.25 -25.84 -31.10
C VAL A 867 -1.33 -25.57 -32.28
N ALA A 868 -1.58 -26.27 -33.39
CA ALA A 868 -0.78 -26.13 -34.62
C ALA A 868 -1.15 -24.91 -35.48
N GLY A 869 -2.40 -24.43 -35.40
CA GLY A 869 -2.88 -23.33 -36.24
C GLY A 869 -4.02 -22.54 -35.60
N LEU A 870 -4.05 -21.24 -35.86
CA LEU A 870 -5.17 -20.38 -35.46
C LEU A 870 -6.37 -20.60 -36.39
N PRO A 871 -7.61 -20.58 -35.86
CA PRO A 871 -8.79 -20.83 -36.67
C PRO A 871 -9.02 -19.65 -37.62
N ALA A 872 -9.48 -19.90 -38.84
CA ALA A 872 -9.73 -18.85 -39.84
C ALA A 872 -10.69 -17.75 -39.37
N THR A 873 -11.51 -18.00 -38.34
CA THR A 873 -12.42 -17.03 -37.75
C THR A 873 -11.74 -16.03 -36.80
N VAL A 874 -10.46 -16.22 -36.45
CA VAL A 874 -9.69 -15.30 -35.59
C VAL A 874 -9.59 -13.89 -36.18
N VAL A 875 -9.64 -13.78 -37.51
CA VAL A 875 -9.61 -12.49 -38.24
C VAL A 875 -10.83 -11.59 -37.94
N LYS A 876 -11.88 -12.15 -37.31
CA LYS A 876 -13.06 -11.40 -36.86
C LYS A 876 -12.83 -10.65 -35.54
N LEU A 877 -11.72 -10.92 -34.85
CA LEU A 877 -11.41 -10.38 -33.53
C LEU A 877 -10.65 -9.05 -33.66
N GLN A 878 -11.32 -8.01 -34.13
CA GLN A 878 -10.68 -6.73 -34.46
C GLN A 878 -10.11 -5.96 -33.25
N LYS A 879 -10.52 -6.30 -32.02
CA LYS A 879 -9.96 -5.75 -30.76
C LYS A 879 -8.73 -6.51 -30.25
N LEU A 880 -8.30 -7.56 -30.95
CA LEU A 880 -7.19 -8.41 -30.51
C LEU A 880 -5.86 -7.66 -30.62
N GLN A 881 -5.19 -7.50 -29.48
CA GLN A 881 -3.92 -6.78 -29.35
C GLN A 881 -2.75 -7.74 -29.11
N TYR A 882 -2.98 -8.85 -28.40
CA TYR A 882 -1.94 -9.79 -28.02
C TYR A 882 -2.34 -11.22 -28.40
N VAL A 883 -1.66 -11.77 -29.40
CA VAL A 883 -1.68 -13.21 -29.70
C VAL A 883 -0.35 -13.79 -29.24
N ARG A 884 -0.40 -14.65 -28.23
CA ARG A 884 0.76 -15.36 -27.70
C ARG A 884 0.60 -16.82 -28.08
N ALA A 885 1.36 -17.25 -29.07
CA ALA A 885 1.29 -18.58 -29.65
C ALA A 885 2.71 -19.10 -29.92
N GLY A 886 2.82 -20.42 -30.10
CA GLY A 886 4.10 -21.10 -30.33
C GLY A 886 4.91 -21.33 -29.07
N ASN A 887 5.96 -22.13 -29.20
CA ASN A 887 6.77 -22.63 -28.09
C ASN A 887 8.21 -22.19 -28.26
N THR A 888 8.81 -21.67 -27.19
CA THR A 888 10.26 -21.37 -27.15
C THR A 888 10.99 -22.54 -26.48
N PRO A 889 12.04 -23.11 -27.10
CA PRO A 889 12.79 -24.24 -26.53
C PRO A 889 13.31 -23.98 -25.10
N GLU A 890 13.72 -22.74 -24.81
CA GLU A 890 14.25 -22.29 -23.50
C GLU A 890 13.26 -22.47 -22.32
N GLU A 891 11.94 -22.47 -22.55
CA GLU A 891 10.94 -22.49 -21.45
C GLU A 891 10.59 -23.92 -20.96
N TYR A 892 11.08 -24.97 -21.62
CA TYR A 892 10.82 -26.38 -21.24
C TYR A 892 11.86 -26.99 -20.30
N ALA A 893 13.08 -26.44 -20.26
CA ALA A 893 14.18 -26.99 -19.46
C ALA A 893 13.98 -26.86 -17.93
N VAL A 894 12.95 -26.15 -17.47
CA VAL A 894 12.74 -25.83 -16.04
C VAL A 894 11.62 -26.66 -15.41
N SER A 895 10.79 -27.36 -16.18
CA SER A 895 9.57 -28.01 -15.66
C SER A 895 9.64 -29.52 -15.50
N ASP A 896 10.75 -30.17 -15.85
CA ASP A 896 10.86 -31.64 -15.78
C ASP A 896 12.06 -32.05 -14.91
N GLY A 897 11.86 -31.94 -13.60
CA GLY A 897 12.72 -32.54 -12.58
C GLY A 897 12.10 -33.78 -11.94
N THR A 898 11.05 -34.34 -12.53
CA THR A 898 10.35 -35.53 -11.99
C THR A 898 10.06 -36.50 -13.11
N GLU A 899 10.94 -37.49 -13.26
CA GLU A 899 10.71 -38.67 -14.06
C GLU A 899 9.40 -39.36 -13.62
N SER A 900 8.38 -39.33 -14.47
CA SER A 900 7.35 -40.37 -14.47
C SER A 900 6.85 -40.61 -15.88
N SER A 901 7.44 -41.64 -16.48
CA SER A 901 6.99 -42.30 -17.69
C SER A 901 5.57 -42.84 -17.53
N THR A 902 4.59 -42.14 -18.10
CA THR A 902 3.30 -42.77 -18.45
C THR A 902 2.92 -42.39 -19.88
N SER A 903 2.70 -43.44 -20.67
CA SER A 903 2.39 -43.42 -22.09
C SER A 903 1.00 -42.82 -22.35
N VAL A 904 0.95 -41.71 -23.10
CA VAL A 904 -0.30 -41.10 -23.60
C VAL A 904 -0.67 -41.76 -24.95
N PRO A 905 -1.96 -42.02 -25.24
CA PRO A 905 -2.35 -42.77 -26.44
C PRO A 905 -2.07 -42.00 -27.73
N THR A 906 -1.51 -42.72 -28.70
CA THR A 906 -1.23 -42.26 -30.06
C THR A 906 -2.52 -41.94 -30.83
N CYS A 907 -2.71 -40.68 -31.21
CA CYS A 907 -3.69 -40.32 -32.23
C CYS A 907 -3.08 -40.60 -33.62
N PHE A 908 -3.61 -41.60 -34.32
CA PHE A 908 -3.16 -42.11 -35.64
C PHE A 908 -3.20 -41.10 -36.82
N SER A 909 -3.35 -39.80 -36.57
CA SER A 909 -3.28 -38.75 -37.62
C SER A 909 -2.16 -37.73 -37.39
N CYS A 910 -1.42 -37.83 -36.28
CA CYS A 910 -0.23 -37.02 -36.00
C CYS A 910 0.92 -38.00 -35.74
N GLY A 911 2.04 -37.82 -36.46
CA GLY A 911 3.25 -38.64 -36.27
C GLY A 911 3.79 -38.60 -34.83
N PRO A 912 4.82 -39.40 -34.51
CA PRO A 912 5.30 -39.59 -33.15
C PRO A 912 5.57 -38.24 -32.46
N VAL A 913 5.18 -38.17 -31.18
CA VAL A 913 5.36 -37.04 -30.27
C VAL A 913 6.86 -36.82 -30.05
N GLY A 914 7.51 -36.18 -31.01
CA GLY A 914 8.93 -35.85 -31.00
C GLY A 914 9.27 -34.57 -31.79
N ASN A 915 8.31 -33.98 -32.51
CA ASN A 915 8.50 -32.68 -33.17
C ASN A 915 7.80 -31.58 -32.38
N HIS A 916 8.58 -30.80 -31.63
CA HIS A 916 8.12 -29.60 -30.94
C HIS A 916 7.51 -28.62 -31.94
N ILE A 917 6.22 -28.29 -31.82
CA ILE A 917 5.60 -27.23 -32.61
C ILE A 917 6.21 -25.89 -32.17
N VAL A 918 7.22 -25.41 -32.90
CA VAL A 918 7.89 -24.14 -32.58
C VAL A 918 6.99 -22.94 -32.91
N GLY A 919 6.30 -22.96 -34.05
CA GLY A 919 5.40 -21.88 -34.47
C GLY A 919 4.04 -22.34 -34.96
N VAL A 920 3.06 -21.45 -34.83
CA VAL A 920 1.65 -21.69 -35.15
C VAL A 920 1.30 -21.12 -36.52
N GLU A 921 0.50 -21.85 -37.31
CA GLU A 921 0.01 -21.38 -38.60
C GLU A 921 -1.03 -20.26 -38.44
N VAL A 922 -0.85 -19.19 -39.21
CA VAL A 922 -1.74 -18.02 -39.22
C VAL A 922 -2.66 -18.11 -40.44
N PRO A 923 -3.98 -17.90 -40.27
CA PRO A 923 -4.93 -17.96 -41.39
C PRO A 923 -4.83 -16.73 -42.30
N ARG A 924 -5.32 -16.88 -43.54
CA ARG A 924 -5.49 -15.77 -44.47
C ARG A 924 -6.43 -14.70 -43.92
N GLY A 925 -6.13 -13.45 -44.22
CA GLY A 925 -6.85 -12.26 -43.75
C GLY A 925 -6.38 -11.75 -42.39
N VAL A 926 -5.22 -12.20 -41.89
CA VAL A 926 -4.65 -11.71 -40.62
C VAL A 926 -4.33 -10.22 -40.68
N GLU A 927 -4.09 -9.70 -41.88
CA GLU A 927 -3.89 -8.28 -42.16
C GLU A 927 -5.02 -7.35 -41.68
N ASN A 928 -6.22 -7.91 -41.41
CA ASN A 928 -7.35 -7.15 -40.84
C ASN A 928 -7.22 -6.90 -39.33
N LEU A 929 -6.26 -7.52 -38.64
CA LEU A 929 -6.03 -7.37 -37.20
C LEU A 929 -5.07 -6.20 -36.92
N THR A 930 -5.41 -5.01 -37.40
CA THR A 930 -4.51 -3.83 -37.40
C THR A 930 -4.13 -3.33 -36.00
N ASN A 931 -4.90 -3.68 -34.96
CA ASN A 931 -4.62 -3.34 -33.56
C ASN A 931 -3.60 -4.28 -32.87
N LEU A 932 -3.01 -5.23 -33.60
CA LEU A 932 -2.15 -6.25 -33.02
C LEU A 932 -0.78 -5.67 -32.64
N HIS A 933 -0.48 -5.66 -31.34
CA HIS A 933 0.81 -5.23 -30.78
C HIS A 933 1.80 -6.38 -30.64
N THR A 934 1.30 -7.59 -30.40
CA THR A 934 2.15 -8.77 -30.21
C THR A 934 1.59 -9.94 -30.99
N LEU A 935 2.43 -10.49 -31.86
CA LEU A 935 2.23 -11.79 -32.46
C LEU A 935 3.24 -12.78 -31.88
N GLY A 936 2.78 -14.00 -31.59
CA GLY A 936 3.56 -15.11 -31.04
C GLY A 936 4.62 -15.59 -32.01
N VAL A 937 5.17 -16.77 -31.75
CA VAL A 937 5.96 -17.50 -32.74
C VAL A 937 5.01 -18.11 -33.76
N ILE A 938 5.09 -17.64 -34.98
CA ILE A 938 4.26 -18.10 -36.10
C ILE A 938 5.10 -18.89 -37.10
N LYS A 939 4.49 -19.88 -37.75
CA LYS A 939 5.13 -20.62 -38.83
C LYS A 939 5.14 -19.77 -40.10
N ALA A 940 6.32 -19.50 -40.64
CA ALA A 940 6.49 -18.62 -41.78
C ALA A 940 5.99 -19.29 -43.07
N THR A 941 5.01 -18.66 -43.71
CA THR A 941 4.63 -18.96 -45.09
C THR A 941 4.78 -17.68 -45.93
N VAL A 942 5.11 -17.81 -47.22
CA VAL A 942 5.27 -16.62 -48.10
C VAL A 942 4.01 -15.76 -48.11
N ALA A 943 2.84 -16.39 -48.18
CA ALA A 943 1.56 -15.68 -48.13
C ALA A 943 1.32 -15.02 -46.75
N GLY A 944 1.56 -15.76 -45.66
CA GLY A 944 1.38 -15.24 -44.30
C GLY A 944 2.29 -14.04 -44.02
N LEU A 945 3.57 -14.12 -44.39
CA LEU A 945 4.52 -13.00 -44.24
C LEU A 945 4.07 -11.75 -45.00
N LYS A 946 3.56 -11.89 -46.23
CA LYS A 946 3.07 -10.74 -47.01
C LYS A 946 1.93 -10.01 -46.30
N GLU A 947 0.99 -10.74 -45.68
CA GLU A 947 -0.13 -10.14 -44.94
C GLU A 947 0.33 -9.38 -43.69
N LEU A 948 1.44 -9.79 -43.05
CA LEU A 948 1.96 -9.10 -41.87
C LEU A 948 2.39 -7.65 -42.16
N LYS A 949 2.72 -7.29 -43.41
CA LYS A 949 3.13 -5.92 -43.76
C LYS A 949 2.09 -4.85 -43.38
N LYS A 950 0.81 -5.21 -43.31
CA LYS A 950 -0.27 -4.28 -42.93
C LYS A 950 -0.42 -4.10 -41.41
N LEU A 951 0.28 -4.91 -40.59
CA LEU A 951 0.18 -4.90 -39.12
C LEU A 951 1.16 -3.91 -38.50
N THR A 952 1.00 -2.62 -38.84
CA THR A 952 1.99 -1.57 -38.52
C THR A 952 2.21 -1.32 -37.02
N GLN A 953 1.27 -1.73 -36.15
CA GLN A 953 1.34 -1.56 -34.70
C GLN A 953 2.13 -2.66 -33.97
N LEU A 954 2.70 -3.63 -34.69
CA LEU A 954 3.46 -4.73 -34.07
C LEU A 954 4.72 -4.24 -33.37
N ARG A 955 4.81 -4.54 -32.07
CA ARG A 955 5.97 -4.32 -31.19
C ARG A 955 6.76 -5.59 -30.95
N LYS A 956 6.11 -6.76 -31.02
CA LYS A 956 6.76 -8.06 -30.86
C LYS A 956 6.30 -9.06 -31.89
N LEU A 957 7.25 -9.71 -32.55
CA LEU A 957 7.02 -10.74 -33.56
C LEU A 957 7.99 -11.91 -33.36
N GLY A 958 7.47 -13.15 -33.41
CA GLY A 958 8.27 -14.36 -33.49
C GLY A 958 7.96 -15.12 -34.77
N VAL A 959 8.97 -15.63 -35.48
CA VAL A 959 8.76 -16.34 -36.74
C VAL A 959 9.65 -17.59 -36.82
N SER A 960 9.06 -18.74 -37.12
CA SER A 960 9.77 -20.02 -37.27
C SER A 960 9.65 -20.59 -38.68
N GLY A 961 10.56 -21.51 -39.03
CA GLY A 961 10.61 -22.10 -40.37
C GLY A 961 11.16 -21.14 -41.42
N ILE A 962 12.10 -20.27 -41.03
CA ILE A 962 12.77 -19.38 -41.96
C ILE A 962 13.82 -20.16 -42.75
N ASN A 963 13.75 -20.02 -44.08
CA ASN A 963 14.61 -20.71 -45.05
C ASN A 963 14.86 -19.83 -46.28
N ARG A 964 15.61 -20.36 -47.27
CA ARG A 964 16.00 -19.62 -48.48
C ARG A 964 14.81 -19.09 -49.28
N ARG A 965 13.65 -19.72 -49.23
CA ARG A 965 12.47 -19.32 -50.03
C ARG A 965 11.71 -18.14 -49.42
N ASN A 966 11.81 -17.92 -48.11
CA ASN A 966 10.99 -16.92 -47.41
C ASN A 966 11.80 -15.80 -46.70
N HIS A 967 13.13 -15.91 -46.59
CA HIS A 967 13.97 -14.92 -45.90
C HIS A 967 13.86 -13.49 -46.47
N LYS A 968 13.77 -13.31 -47.81
CA LYS A 968 13.59 -11.98 -48.43
C LYS A 968 12.28 -11.33 -48.00
N GLU A 969 11.22 -12.11 -47.89
CA GLU A 969 9.92 -11.59 -47.47
C GLU A 969 9.91 -11.23 -46.00
N LEU A 970 10.60 -12.00 -45.16
CA LEU A 970 10.82 -11.62 -43.76
C LEU A 970 11.55 -10.27 -43.66
N CYS A 971 12.64 -10.08 -44.43
CA CYS A 971 13.39 -8.82 -44.45
C CYS A 971 12.49 -7.64 -44.87
N ALA A 972 11.68 -7.82 -45.91
CA ALA A 972 10.74 -6.80 -46.36
C ALA A 972 9.62 -6.51 -45.33
N VAL A 973 9.17 -7.52 -44.57
CA VAL A 973 8.23 -7.34 -43.46
C VAL A 973 8.89 -6.54 -42.34
N VAL A 974 10.05 -6.99 -41.85
CA VAL A 974 10.74 -6.38 -40.72
C VAL A 974 11.09 -4.91 -41.02
N SER A 975 11.60 -4.60 -42.21
CA SER A 975 11.94 -3.22 -42.61
C SER A 975 10.74 -2.27 -42.59
N GLY A 976 9.52 -2.78 -42.82
CA GLY A 976 8.29 -1.99 -42.82
C GLY A 976 7.68 -1.73 -41.44
N HIS A 977 8.20 -2.36 -40.37
CA HIS A 977 7.62 -2.27 -39.03
C HIS A 977 8.40 -1.32 -38.11
N GLY A 978 8.16 -0.01 -38.24
CA GLY A 978 8.85 1.02 -37.45
C GLY A 978 8.62 0.96 -35.93
N HIS A 979 7.60 0.25 -35.45
CA HIS A 979 7.30 0.09 -34.02
C HIS A 979 7.85 -1.21 -33.39
N LEU A 980 8.54 -2.05 -34.17
CA LEU A 980 9.00 -3.36 -33.70
C LEU A 980 10.13 -3.22 -32.67
N GLU A 981 9.89 -3.69 -31.44
CA GLU A 981 10.84 -3.64 -30.32
C GLU A 981 11.52 -4.98 -30.05
N SER A 982 10.88 -6.09 -30.42
CA SER A 982 11.37 -7.45 -30.15
C SER A 982 11.09 -8.39 -31.32
N LEU A 983 12.14 -8.99 -31.86
CA LEU A 983 12.07 -9.97 -32.95
C LEU A 983 12.71 -11.29 -32.50
N SER A 984 12.06 -12.40 -32.80
CA SER A 984 12.61 -13.74 -32.55
C SER A 984 12.48 -14.59 -33.82
N ILE A 985 13.56 -15.22 -34.25
CA ILE A 985 13.63 -15.94 -35.54
C ILE A 985 14.17 -17.36 -35.29
N TRP A 986 13.47 -18.37 -35.81
CA TRP A 986 13.93 -19.76 -35.83
C TRP A 986 14.19 -20.21 -37.27
N PHE A 987 15.43 -20.61 -37.55
CA PHE A 987 15.86 -21.12 -38.84
C PHE A 987 15.65 -22.65 -38.94
N ASP A 988 15.28 -23.13 -40.14
CA ASP A 988 15.22 -24.57 -40.42
C ASP A 988 16.61 -25.16 -40.68
N LYS A 989 16.78 -26.47 -40.45
CA LYS A 989 18.06 -27.21 -40.58
C LYS A 989 18.68 -27.23 -41.99
N ASP A 990 17.93 -26.92 -43.05
CA ASP A 990 18.41 -26.89 -44.45
C ASP A 990 19.31 -25.67 -44.79
N THR A 991 19.89 -25.01 -43.79
CA THR A 991 20.78 -23.85 -43.92
C THR A 991 22.26 -24.21 -44.17
N GLU A 992 22.66 -25.49 -44.10
CA GLU A 992 24.05 -26.01 -44.20
C GLU A 992 24.87 -25.70 -45.47
N ARG A 993 24.35 -24.90 -46.41
CA ARG A 993 25.10 -24.43 -47.59
C ARG A 993 24.80 -22.99 -47.93
N ILE A 994 24.58 -22.13 -46.93
CA ILE A 994 24.54 -20.69 -47.18
C ILE A 994 25.95 -20.30 -47.66
N ALA A 995 26.16 -20.35 -48.98
CA ALA A 995 27.08 -19.42 -49.60
C ALA A 995 26.56 -18.04 -49.21
N ASP A 996 27.34 -17.37 -48.36
CA ASP A 996 27.19 -16.00 -47.87
C ASP A 996 25.88 -15.31 -48.31
N PRO A 997 24.87 -15.17 -47.43
CA PRO A 997 23.65 -14.47 -47.81
C PRO A 997 23.90 -12.96 -47.97
N CYS A 998 25.17 -12.52 -47.85
CA CYS A 998 25.64 -11.16 -47.86
C CYS A 998 26.95 -10.98 -48.67
N SER A 999 27.06 -11.56 -49.86
CA SER A 999 27.89 -10.92 -50.90
C SER A 999 27.27 -9.56 -51.27
N PRO A 1000 28.07 -8.51 -51.53
CA PRO A 1000 27.66 -7.11 -51.43
C PRO A 1000 26.67 -6.74 -52.54
N SER A 1001 25.38 -6.82 -52.25
CA SER A 1001 24.32 -6.20 -53.05
C SER A 1001 23.02 -5.96 -52.26
N ASN A 1002 23.09 -5.75 -50.95
CA ASN A 1002 21.91 -5.31 -50.17
C ASN A 1002 22.26 -4.10 -49.31
N ASP A 1003 22.46 -2.95 -49.96
CA ASP A 1003 22.39 -1.62 -49.35
C ASP A 1003 20.96 -1.22 -48.92
N ASP A 1004 19.94 -2.07 -49.15
CA ASP A 1004 18.52 -1.71 -49.02
C ASP A 1004 17.81 -2.17 -47.72
N PHE A 1005 18.44 -3.00 -46.85
CA PHE A 1005 17.80 -3.41 -45.59
C PHE A 1005 18.13 -2.43 -44.46
N LYS A 1006 17.12 -1.68 -44.00
CA LYS A 1006 17.21 -0.87 -42.78
C LYS A 1006 16.48 -1.57 -41.64
N PRO A 1007 17.18 -1.95 -40.55
CA PRO A 1007 16.52 -2.53 -39.40
C PRO A 1007 15.58 -1.51 -38.72
N PRO A 1008 14.51 -1.95 -38.04
CA PRO A 1008 13.61 -1.05 -37.34
C PRO A 1008 14.33 -0.24 -36.27
N GLU A 1009 14.15 1.09 -36.29
CA GLU A 1009 14.81 2.02 -35.36
C GLU A 1009 14.53 1.71 -33.88
N LYS A 1010 13.35 1.16 -33.59
CA LYS A 1010 12.90 0.83 -32.23
C LYS A 1010 13.26 -0.58 -31.78
N LEU A 1011 13.94 -1.38 -32.61
CA LEU A 1011 14.29 -2.75 -32.26
C LEU A 1011 15.30 -2.76 -31.10
N ARG A 1012 14.94 -3.42 -29.99
CA ARG A 1012 15.79 -3.50 -28.78
C ARG A 1012 16.30 -4.91 -28.50
N ARG A 1013 15.57 -5.92 -29.00
CA ARG A 1013 15.86 -7.34 -28.73
C ARG A 1013 15.73 -8.16 -30.01
N LEU A 1014 16.79 -8.88 -30.35
CA LEU A 1014 16.80 -9.87 -31.42
C LEU A 1014 17.23 -11.24 -30.86
N LYS A 1015 16.36 -12.23 -31.00
CA LYS A 1015 16.70 -13.63 -30.69
C LYS A 1015 16.79 -14.45 -31.97
N LEU A 1016 17.89 -15.17 -32.15
CA LEU A 1016 18.11 -16.05 -33.30
C LEU A 1016 18.33 -17.47 -32.78
N HIS A 1017 17.59 -18.42 -33.35
CA HIS A 1017 17.62 -19.82 -32.92
C HIS A 1017 17.85 -20.76 -34.13
N GLY A 1018 18.68 -21.78 -33.93
CA GLY A 1018 19.00 -22.83 -34.92
C GLY A 1018 20.36 -22.65 -35.60
N HIS A 1019 20.83 -23.70 -36.28
CA HIS A 1019 22.16 -23.73 -36.93
C HIS A 1019 22.26 -22.72 -38.08
N THR A 1020 23.03 -21.66 -37.85
CA THR A 1020 23.42 -20.67 -38.85
C THR A 1020 24.95 -20.54 -38.83
N ASP A 1021 25.60 -20.85 -39.94
CA ASP A 1021 27.06 -20.73 -40.07
C ASP A 1021 27.51 -19.26 -40.11
N ASN A 1022 26.62 -18.34 -40.54
CA ASN A 1022 26.86 -16.90 -40.60
C ASN A 1022 25.60 -16.11 -40.19
N LEU A 1023 25.76 -15.07 -39.36
CA LEU A 1023 24.71 -14.09 -39.05
C LEU A 1023 24.44 -13.19 -40.28
N PRO A 1024 23.19 -12.75 -40.53
CA PRO A 1024 22.92 -11.77 -41.59
C PRO A 1024 23.75 -10.49 -41.39
N ALA A 1025 24.34 -9.92 -42.45
CA ALA A 1025 25.24 -8.76 -42.32
C ALA A 1025 24.58 -7.55 -41.63
N TRP A 1026 23.27 -7.35 -41.76
CA TRP A 1026 22.56 -6.28 -41.05
C TRP A 1026 22.55 -6.46 -39.53
N VAL A 1027 22.73 -7.68 -39.00
CA VAL A 1027 22.86 -7.91 -37.56
C VAL A 1027 24.11 -7.23 -37.00
N SER A 1028 25.20 -7.17 -37.79
CA SER A 1028 26.41 -6.43 -37.42
C SER A 1028 26.22 -4.91 -37.36
N THR A 1029 25.17 -4.38 -38.01
CA THR A 1029 24.83 -2.95 -38.00
C THR A 1029 23.93 -2.53 -36.82
N LEU A 1030 23.46 -3.49 -36.01
CA LEU A 1030 22.57 -3.23 -34.89
C LEU A 1030 23.34 -2.95 -33.59
N LYS A 1031 23.03 -1.82 -32.94
CA LYS A 1031 23.43 -1.56 -31.54
C LYS A 1031 22.40 -2.14 -30.55
N ILE A 1032 22.14 -3.45 -30.60
CA ILE A 1032 21.07 -4.09 -29.82
C ILE A 1032 21.54 -5.37 -29.12
N PHE A 1033 20.76 -5.87 -28.16
CA PHE A 1033 21.00 -7.18 -27.56
C PHE A 1033 20.63 -8.31 -28.53
N VAL A 1034 21.64 -9.08 -28.94
CA VAL A 1034 21.52 -10.28 -29.78
C VAL A 1034 21.85 -11.49 -28.92
N THR A 1035 20.90 -12.43 -28.80
CA THR A 1035 21.15 -13.75 -28.20
C THR A 1035 21.05 -14.80 -29.28
N GLN A 1036 22.09 -15.63 -29.41
CA GLN A 1036 22.17 -16.73 -30.36
C GLN A 1036 22.24 -18.04 -29.57
N ASP A 1037 21.21 -18.88 -29.72
CA ASP A 1037 21.21 -20.23 -29.15
C ASP A 1037 21.45 -21.22 -30.30
N GLN A 1038 22.56 -21.97 -30.22
CA GLN A 1038 22.88 -23.04 -31.18
C GLN A 1038 22.04 -24.28 -30.95
#